data_AF-A0A7C4T0G0-F1
#
_entry.id   AF-A0A7C4T0G0-F1
#
_cell.length_a   1.000
_cell.length_b   1.000
_cell.length_c   1.000
_cell.angle_alpha   90.00
_cell.angle_beta   90.00
_cell.angle_gamma   90.00
#
_symmetry.space_group_name_H-M   'P 1'
#
loop_
_entity.id
_entity.type
_entity.pdbx_description
1 polymer ?
#
loop_
_entity_poly.entity_id
_entity_poly.type
_entity_poly.pdbx_seq_one_letter_code
_entity_poly.pdbx_strand_id
1 'polypeptide(L)'
;MMGKWVESRVGKTLSIRTILYFIIFCSCFGFCSVNPFLNVPDESGEPEPAALQSEAPDSLADFSSYHILVYDPHNSSSSDTQAAMSVLGITNYTLRTSANPVTLADLNTHDILIVGWNSGGNHSGLSAGVLAAGITGRVFLTGHDLDYHIVHGPLAARTLFLQALQFVLDGKGTGMIGLTDPTSLFSWIPAAWGVQASQDGGEYVTTITEDALVWDIYDGLVPNSENPDIRLSRWGTSYHTQFSLHNSRFVPFELGGSNGQEIVTVANFNIPGLDFEKTVNSDPNTLPCVDVWGEAEFTISYTYSDDPNHTRQPLTEARLVDYIPPDAEYVTSSPLGDYDFLGRTVTWELGTLYPGTSGNVTIRLRVNENSEPGGVVVNTAELIAEDIVLARTHRSISVCCWGGDVIYVDDTATGYNNGTSWANAYTDLQAAIARAEKGCGTQIWIAKGTYNPGRDVTASFTIPAGVSVYGGFAGTETELNQRDIKANPTILSGDTGIFDNGTLRRNTTVVKMGHNSLLDGFTVRNGREYGVYGSDIDFSVYNCRVESNLYNGVYVLNGNLEIVRSVINNNGYDGIYLSGNSSCATIENCIISSNSRNGINCWYSTPTIINSVIHHNGVDSSAYSTYYGIRLFQPSSRPVLRNNTIACNTNAGIYYVDNYYGTLPKPQVKNSIVWHNAEAEGFADIQGLNDIVHSCLTDPNDVYGIHPQADARGNLRSNPMFAYSNLSLDNFHLATDSPCVNAGDPNETATTEADMDKQARIAGTCVEMGADEVDCEDVFNPLDWDADGLVNLKEFKAFSAAWLTYDPNHPNLPNPIDPNAILHWNPIYDLDSDLDVDMADLMLFVPEWCWSACWRYDISAMQQASAMMAQSNTLLSESLSTESVDARTMKAESAESIETDATLTLSLINQIDGLIDTDQENAEAWQEMKYLLEQNLLETEKTRIKTAEF
;
A
#
# COMPACT_ATOMS: atom_id res chain seq x y z
N MET A 1 64.07 -39.06 5.91
CA MET A 1 63.36 -40.29 5.49
C MET A 1 62.11 -40.37 6.36
N MET A 2 60.88 -40.58 5.89
CA MET A 2 60.32 -40.45 4.53
C MET A 2 59.91 -38.98 4.24
N GLY A 3 59.34 -38.59 3.09
CA GLY A 3 59.17 -39.32 1.83
C GLY A 3 57.73 -39.59 1.35
N LYS A 4 57.06 -38.55 0.84
CA LYS A 4 55.88 -38.57 -0.06
C LYS A 4 54.61 -39.37 0.35
N TRP A 5 53.63 -38.62 0.83
CA TRP A 5 52.17 -38.70 0.58
C TRP A 5 51.71 -37.23 0.59
N VAL A 6 51.34 -36.50 -0.47
CA VAL A 6 50.95 -36.78 -1.87
C VAL A 6 49.47 -37.15 -2.07
N GLU A 7 48.71 -36.13 -2.51
CA GLU A 7 47.51 -36.15 -3.38
C GLU A 7 46.17 -36.71 -2.88
N SER A 8 45.33 -35.82 -2.33
CA SER A 8 43.96 -35.44 -2.79
C SER A 8 43.23 -34.77 -1.61
N ARG A 9 42.45 -33.68 -1.74
CA ARG A 9 41.67 -33.07 -2.83
C ARG A 9 41.66 -31.53 -2.67
N VAL A 10 41.42 -30.66 -3.66
CA VAL A 10 41.64 -30.71 -5.12
C VAL A 10 42.35 -29.39 -5.47
N GLY A 11 43.43 -29.44 -6.26
CA GLY A 11 44.03 -28.21 -6.79
C GLY A 11 43.30 -27.71 -8.04
N LYS A 12 42.87 -26.45 -8.03
CA LYS A 12 42.74 -25.62 -9.23
C LYS A 12 43.29 -24.24 -8.93
N THR A 13 44.33 -23.83 -9.66
CA THR A 13 44.53 -22.42 -9.98
C THR A 13 43.35 -21.98 -10.85
N LEU A 14 42.37 -21.29 -10.27
CA LEU A 14 41.48 -20.43 -11.05
C LEU A 14 42.31 -19.21 -11.46
N SER A 15 42.41 -18.98 -12.77
CA SER A 15 43.10 -17.81 -13.31
C SER A 15 42.30 -16.53 -13.07
N ILE A 16 42.99 -15.39 -12.93
CA ILE A 16 42.42 -14.03 -12.83
C ILE A 16 41.30 -13.76 -13.86
N ARG A 17 41.40 -14.37 -15.06
CA ARG A 17 40.35 -14.40 -16.10
C ARG A 17 38.94 -14.88 -15.67
N THR A 18 38.78 -15.49 -14.49
CA THR A 18 37.47 -15.89 -13.94
C THR A 18 36.84 -14.79 -13.08
N ILE A 19 37.61 -13.80 -12.64
CA ILE A 19 37.16 -12.67 -11.78
C ILE A 19 36.64 -11.51 -12.65
N LEU A 20 37.24 -11.29 -13.81
CA LEU A 20 37.00 -10.19 -14.75
C LEU A 20 35.59 -10.13 -15.40
N TYR A 21 34.67 -11.02 -15.06
CA TYR A 21 33.41 -11.21 -15.78
C TYR A 21 32.16 -10.65 -15.08
N PHE A 22 32.31 -9.83 -14.01
CA PHE A 22 31.23 -9.72 -13.02
C PHE A 22 30.84 -8.40 -12.34
N ILE A 23 31.44 -7.24 -12.62
CA ILE A 23 30.92 -5.99 -12.01
C ILE A 23 30.80 -4.86 -13.03
N ILE A 24 29.74 -4.90 -13.83
CA ILE A 24 29.14 -3.69 -14.41
C ILE A 24 27.61 -3.77 -14.24
N PHE A 25 27.05 -3.13 -13.20
CA PHE A 25 25.72 -2.46 -13.28
C PHE A 25 25.46 -1.49 -12.11
N CYS A 26 25.30 -0.21 -12.45
CA CYS A 26 24.62 0.94 -11.78
C CYS A 26 24.46 1.08 -10.25
N SER A 27 24.77 2.29 -9.75
CA SER A 27 24.03 2.95 -8.66
C SER A 27 24.13 4.49 -8.80
N CYS A 28 23.06 5.28 -8.56
CA CYS A 28 23.16 6.72 -8.29
C CYS A 28 21.84 7.36 -7.79
N PHE A 29 21.88 8.20 -6.72
CA PHE A 29 21.24 9.54 -6.61
C PHE A 29 21.26 10.13 -5.18
N GLY A 30 21.55 11.45 -5.05
CA GLY A 30 21.37 12.28 -3.83
C GLY A 30 22.68 12.91 -3.28
N PHE A 31 22.72 14.09 -2.62
CA PHE A 31 21.66 15.05 -2.26
C PHE A 31 22.17 16.47 -1.80
N CYS A 32 21.37 17.51 -2.09
CA CYS A 32 21.03 18.73 -1.28
C CYS A 32 22.00 19.93 -0.96
N SER A 33 21.39 21.14 -0.87
CA SER A 33 21.91 22.43 -0.33
C SER A 33 20.76 23.43 0.00
N VAL A 34 21.01 24.61 0.62
CA VAL A 34 19.96 25.45 1.30
C VAL A 34 20.22 26.98 1.46
N ASN A 35 19.13 27.74 1.78
CA ASN A 35 19.04 29.02 2.58
C ASN A 35 19.31 30.42 1.94
N PRO A 36 18.83 31.57 2.54
CA PRO A 36 17.63 31.85 3.38
C PRO A 36 16.89 33.25 3.19
N PHE A 37 15.88 33.56 4.04
CA PHE A 37 15.13 34.86 4.28
C PHE A 37 13.91 35.20 3.37
N LEU A 38 12.84 35.96 3.76
CA LEU A 38 12.53 36.87 4.90
C LEU A 38 10.99 36.97 5.23
N ASN A 39 10.59 37.69 6.30
CA ASN A 39 9.24 37.77 6.97
C ASN A 39 8.10 38.49 6.19
N VAL A 40 6.79 38.38 6.55
CA VAL A 40 6.01 39.18 7.59
C VAL A 40 4.55 38.60 7.75
N PRO A 41 3.83 38.75 8.91
CA PRO A 41 2.59 37.99 9.25
C PRO A 41 1.27 38.81 9.41
N ASP A 42 0.15 38.14 9.74
CA ASP A 42 -1.06 38.69 10.41
C ASP A 42 -1.81 37.59 11.25
N GLU A 43 -2.82 37.95 12.06
CA GLU A 43 -3.38 37.15 13.18
C GLU A 43 -4.88 36.72 13.08
N SER A 44 -5.38 36.06 14.15
CA SER A 44 -6.79 35.69 14.52
C SER A 44 -7.41 34.40 13.94
N GLY A 45 -8.28 33.65 14.66
CA GLY A 45 -8.60 33.75 16.10
C GLY A 45 -9.84 32.98 16.61
N GLU A 46 -9.66 31.72 17.05
CA GLU A 46 -10.58 30.91 17.90
C GLU A 46 -11.98 30.52 17.28
N PRO A 47 -12.87 29.75 17.95
CA PRO A 47 -12.74 28.28 18.12
C PRO A 47 -14.07 27.46 17.91
N GLU A 48 -14.08 26.20 18.39
CA GLU A 48 -15.21 25.24 18.47
C GLU A 48 -15.57 24.42 17.19
N PRO A 49 -16.45 23.40 17.24
CA PRO A 49 -16.14 22.11 17.87
C PRO A 49 -16.46 20.88 16.98
N ALA A 50 -16.28 19.67 17.55
CA ALA A 50 -16.36 18.39 16.85
C ALA A 50 -17.70 18.08 16.13
N ALA A 51 -17.59 17.48 14.95
CA ALA A 51 -18.63 16.73 14.27
C ALA A 51 -18.03 15.45 13.64
N LEU A 52 -18.78 14.35 13.61
CA LEU A 52 -18.35 13.10 12.96
C LEU A 52 -18.42 13.27 11.43
N GLN A 53 -17.48 12.66 10.71
CA GLN A 53 -17.62 12.41 9.28
C GLN A 53 -17.40 10.92 9.02
N SER A 54 -18.47 10.25 8.59
CA SER A 54 -18.44 8.92 8.00
C SER A 54 -17.94 9.00 6.56
N GLU A 55 -17.41 7.89 6.02
CA GLU A 55 -16.80 7.83 4.69
C GLU A 55 -17.80 8.02 3.52
N ALA A 56 -17.26 8.22 2.31
CA ALA A 56 -17.97 8.11 1.04
C ALA A 56 -17.49 6.85 0.29
N PRO A 57 -18.30 6.25 -0.59
CA PRO A 57 -17.92 5.04 -1.34
C PRO A 57 -16.72 5.28 -2.26
N ASP A 58 -15.81 4.30 -2.31
CA ASP A 58 -14.42 4.44 -2.77
C ASP A 58 -14.20 4.41 -4.29
N SER A 59 -15.23 4.14 -5.11
CA SER A 59 -15.09 4.05 -6.57
C SER A 59 -16.22 4.75 -7.34
N LEU A 60 -15.85 5.79 -8.09
CA LEU A 60 -16.70 6.46 -9.07
C LEU A 60 -15.97 6.51 -10.42
N ALA A 61 -16.73 6.48 -11.51
CA ALA A 61 -16.18 6.41 -12.86
C ALA A 61 -15.36 7.65 -13.24
N ASP A 62 -14.37 7.48 -14.11
CA ASP A 62 -13.59 8.62 -14.62
C ASP A 62 -14.40 9.46 -15.62
N PHE A 63 -14.96 10.54 -15.11
CA PHE A 63 -15.73 11.51 -15.89
C PHE A 63 -14.87 12.32 -16.89
N SER A 64 -13.53 12.19 -16.90
CA SER A 64 -12.64 12.91 -17.84
C SER A 64 -12.93 12.60 -19.32
N SER A 65 -13.60 11.48 -19.58
CA SER A 65 -13.99 10.99 -20.90
C SER A 65 -15.24 11.66 -21.50
N TYR A 66 -15.99 12.46 -20.74
CA TYR A 66 -17.25 13.08 -21.18
C TYR A 66 -17.14 14.59 -21.36
N HIS A 67 -17.78 15.12 -22.42
CA HIS A 67 -17.88 16.55 -22.68
C HIS A 67 -19.04 17.15 -21.88
N ILE A 68 -18.75 17.65 -20.67
CA ILE A 68 -19.78 18.20 -19.78
C ILE A 68 -20.07 19.68 -20.12
N LEU A 69 -21.35 20.03 -20.19
CA LEU A 69 -21.87 21.38 -20.40
C LEU A 69 -22.59 21.83 -19.13
N VAL A 70 -22.16 22.94 -18.52
CA VAL A 70 -22.77 23.49 -17.29
C VAL A 70 -23.44 24.81 -17.60
N TYR A 71 -24.71 24.96 -17.20
CA TYR A 71 -25.42 26.23 -17.19
C TYR A 71 -25.50 26.80 -15.76
N ASP A 72 -24.81 27.92 -15.55
CA ASP A 72 -24.86 28.71 -14.32
C ASP A 72 -25.88 29.86 -14.49
N PRO A 73 -26.99 29.87 -13.73
CA PRO A 73 -27.99 30.93 -13.81
C PRO A 73 -27.61 32.20 -13.03
N HIS A 74 -26.65 32.15 -12.10
CA HIS A 74 -26.23 33.25 -11.24
C HIS A 74 -25.08 34.10 -11.81
N ASN A 75 -24.30 33.55 -12.75
CA ASN A 75 -23.29 34.30 -13.54
C ASN A 75 -22.24 35.01 -12.65
N SER A 76 -21.72 34.31 -11.64
CA SER A 76 -20.57 34.74 -10.82
C SER A 76 -19.59 33.58 -10.65
N SER A 77 -18.31 33.88 -10.43
CA SER A 77 -17.29 32.86 -10.07
C SER A 77 -17.37 32.41 -8.60
N SER A 78 -18.58 32.44 -8.04
CA SER A 78 -18.89 32.13 -6.64
C SER A 78 -20.30 31.52 -6.52
N SER A 79 -20.79 30.90 -7.60
CA SER A 79 -22.04 30.15 -7.59
C SER A 79 -21.80 28.76 -7.03
N ASP A 80 -22.77 28.26 -6.26
CA ASP A 80 -22.67 26.93 -5.65
C ASP A 80 -22.58 25.84 -6.72
N THR A 81 -23.14 26.06 -7.92
CA THR A 81 -23.00 25.18 -9.09
C THR A 81 -21.54 24.98 -9.52
N GLN A 82 -20.75 26.04 -9.65
CA GLN A 82 -19.35 25.93 -10.05
C GLN A 82 -18.47 25.40 -8.91
N ALA A 83 -18.78 25.78 -7.66
CA ALA A 83 -18.13 25.23 -6.48
C ALA A 83 -18.42 23.72 -6.34
N ALA A 84 -19.64 23.27 -6.62
CA ALA A 84 -20.03 21.87 -6.63
C ALA A 84 -19.22 21.07 -7.65
N MET A 85 -19.08 21.55 -8.90
CA MET A 85 -18.24 20.87 -9.89
C MET A 85 -16.80 20.67 -9.38
N SER A 86 -16.22 21.70 -8.73
CA SER A 86 -14.89 21.60 -8.13
C SER A 86 -14.82 20.62 -6.95
N VAL A 87 -15.87 20.53 -6.13
CA VAL A 87 -15.96 19.58 -4.99
C VAL A 87 -16.15 18.14 -5.47
N LEU A 88 -16.77 17.93 -6.63
CA LEU A 88 -16.95 16.64 -7.28
C LEU A 88 -15.77 16.21 -8.18
N GLY A 89 -14.71 17.03 -8.28
CA GLY A 89 -13.56 16.77 -9.17
C GLY A 89 -13.82 17.01 -10.67
N ILE A 90 -15.01 17.51 -11.03
CA ILE A 90 -15.42 17.80 -12.42
C ILE A 90 -14.72 19.07 -12.88
N THR A 91 -13.53 18.91 -13.46
CA THR A 91 -12.62 20.02 -13.84
C THR A 91 -12.65 20.42 -15.31
N ASN A 92 -13.19 19.57 -16.19
CA ASN A 92 -13.27 19.81 -17.64
C ASN A 92 -14.73 19.96 -18.09
N TYR A 93 -15.23 21.20 -18.15
CA TYR A 93 -16.59 21.48 -18.61
C TYR A 93 -16.69 22.83 -19.36
N THR A 94 -17.65 22.91 -20.29
CA THR A 94 -18.02 24.17 -20.97
C THR A 94 -19.05 24.93 -20.13
N LEU A 95 -18.76 26.17 -19.76
CA LEU A 95 -19.70 27.03 -19.04
C LEU A 95 -20.61 27.84 -19.99
N ARG A 96 -21.90 27.90 -19.67
CA ARG A 96 -22.93 28.77 -20.29
C ARG A 96 -23.69 29.51 -19.20
N THR A 97 -24.23 30.69 -19.53
CA THR A 97 -24.98 31.55 -18.59
C THR A 97 -26.06 32.34 -19.34
N SER A 98 -26.83 33.16 -18.65
CA SER A 98 -27.77 34.09 -19.29
C SER A 98 -27.11 35.15 -20.21
N ALA A 99 -25.80 35.40 -20.04
CA ALA A 99 -25.03 36.30 -20.91
C ALA A 99 -24.38 35.58 -22.11
N ASN A 100 -24.23 34.25 -22.05
CA ASN A 100 -23.70 33.41 -23.13
C ASN A 100 -24.59 32.14 -23.23
N PRO A 101 -25.69 32.19 -24.01
CA PRO A 101 -26.76 31.20 -23.97
C PRO A 101 -26.34 29.84 -24.53
N VAL A 102 -27.00 28.77 -24.09
CA VAL A 102 -26.84 27.43 -24.66
C VAL A 102 -27.31 27.44 -26.11
N THR A 103 -26.46 26.96 -27.00
CA THR A 103 -26.69 26.93 -28.45
C THR A 103 -26.95 25.52 -28.96
N LEU A 104 -27.52 25.44 -30.17
CA LEU A 104 -27.63 24.20 -30.93
C LEU A 104 -26.26 23.56 -31.23
N ALA A 105 -25.19 24.35 -31.31
CA ALA A 105 -23.84 23.78 -31.48
C ALA A 105 -23.38 23.07 -30.20
N ASP A 106 -23.62 23.67 -29.03
CA ASP A 106 -23.19 23.09 -27.75
C ASP A 106 -23.84 21.73 -27.50
N LEU A 107 -25.16 21.61 -27.72
CA LEU A 107 -25.90 20.36 -27.50
C LEU A 107 -25.54 19.22 -28.48
N ASN A 108 -24.94 19.56 -29.63
CA ASN A 108 -24.43 18.59 -30.61
C ASN A 108 -22.97 18.15 -30.33
N THR A 109 -22.29 18.74 -29.33
CA THR A 109 -20.88 18.43 -29.01
C THR A 109 -20.62 18.19 -27.51
N HIS A 110 -21.66 18.02 -26.71
CA HIS A 110 -21.56 17.75 -25.28
C HIS A 110 -22.43 16.55 -24.90
N ASP A 111 -21.86 15.65 -24.11
CA ASP A 111 -22.45 14.37 -23.74
C ASP A 111 -23.45 14.49 -22.59
N ILE A 112 -23.29 15.53 -21.76
CA ILE A 112 -24.12 15.82 -20.58
C ILE A 112 -24.38 17.33 -20.50
N LEU A 113 -25.63 17.74 -20.31
CA LEU A 113 -25.98 19.09 -19.81
C LEU A 113 -26.34 19.00 -18.32
N ILE A 114 -25.75 19.91 -17.53
CA ILE A 114 -26.03 20.17 -16.11
C ILE A 114 -26.57 21.61 -15.98
N VAL A 115 -27.57 21.82 -15.12
CA VAL A 115 -28.12 23.14 -14.74
C VAL A 115 -28.01 23.29 -13.23
N GLY A 116 -27.69 24.50 -12.76
CA GLY A 116 -27.58 24.83 -11.33
C GLY A 116 -28.87 25.30 -10.66
N TRP A 117 -28.85 25.43 -9.33
CA TRP A 117 -30.02 25.83 -8.53
C TRP A 117 -30.55 27.24 -8.82
N ASN A 118 -31.79 27.48 -8.37
CA ASN A 118 -32.65 28.57 -8.79
C ASN A 118 -33.33 29.28 -7.60
N SER A 119 -32.61 30.21 -6.96
CA SER A 119 -33.23 31.23 -6.11
C SER A 119 -32.86 32.63 -6.60
N GLY A 120 -33.58 33.08 -7.63
CA GLY A 120 -33.31 34.36 -8.32
C GLY A 120 -32.32 34.28 -9.49
N GLY A 121 -31.90 33.07 -9.88
CA GLY A 121 -31.03 32.83 -11.03
C GLY A 121 -31.70 33.13 -12.38
N ASN A 122 -30.95 33.64 -13.34
CA ASN A 122 -31.45 33.97 -14.67
C ASN A 122 -31.31 32.82 -15.67
N HIS A 123 -32.45 32.27 -16.09
CA HIS A 123 -32.56 31.16 -17.04
C HIS A 123 -32.74 31.60 -18.50
N SER A 124 -32.62 32.91 -18.82
CA SER A 124 -32.83 33.42 -20.19
C SER A 124 -31.83 32.92 -21.23
N GLY A 125 -30.77 32.22 -20.81
CA GLY A 125 -29.82 31.55 -21.69
C GLY A 125 -30.20 30.10 -22.06
N LEU A 126 -31.28 29.56 -21.50
CA LEU A 126 -31.87 28.28 -21.87
C LEU A 126 -33.11 28.51 -22.74
N SER A 127 -33.32 27.66 -23.76
CA SER A 127 -34.45 27.77 -24.67
C SER A 127 -35.04 26.41 -25.02
N ALA A 128 -36.32 26.23 -24.74
CA ALA A 128 -37.07 25.02 -25.08
C ALA A 128 -37.00 24.69 -26.58
N GLY A 129 -36.94 25.70 -27.45
CA GLY A 129 -36.80 25.49 -28.90
C GLY A 129 -35.40 25.00 -29.32
N VAL A 130 -34.36 25.30 -28.54
CA VAL A 130 -32.99 24.85 -28.80
C VAL A 130 -32.77 23.47 -28.19
N LEU A 131 -33.21 23.26 -26.96
CA LEU A 131 -33.15 21.95 -26.28
C LEU A 131 -33.96 20.88 -27.03
N ALA A 132 -35.14 21.22 -27.56
CA ALA A 132 -35.93 20.30 -28.38
C ALA A 132 -35.31 19.98 -29.75
N ALA A 133 -34.38 20.80 -30.25
CA ALA A 133 -33.84 20.70 -31.61
C ALA A 133 -32.39 20.20 -31.67
N GLY A 134 -31.71 20.07 -30.53
CA GLY A 134 -30.26 19.86 -30.47
C GLY A 134 -29.76 18.73 -29.60
N ILE A 135 -30.62 17.98 -28.92
CA ILE A 135 -30.15 16.88 -28.07
C ILE A 135 -29.73 15.68 -28.93
N THR A 136 -28.43 15.37 -28.84
CA THR A 136 -27.85 14.10 -29.28
C THR A 136 -27.14 13.35 -28.13
N GLY A 137 -27.04 13.96 -26.94
CA GLY A 137 -26.42 13.40 -25.72
C GLY A 137 -27.43 13.11 -24.60
N ARG A 138 -26.92 12.80 -23.40
CA ARG A 138 -27.72 12.46 -22.21
C ARG A 138 -27.94 13.70 -21.33
N VAL A 139 -28.92 13.69 -20.42
CA VAL A 139 -29.36 14.91 -19.72
C VAL A 139 -29.55 14.69 -18.21
N PHE A 140 -29.05 15.62 -17.39
CA PHE A 140 -29.26 15.63 -15.93
C PHE A 140 -29.38 17.07 -15.41
N LEU A 141 -30.59 17.54 -15.10
CA LEU A 141 -30.83 18.97 -14.80
C LEU A 141 -31.36 19.14 -13.38
N THR A 142 -30.45 19.50 -12.48
CA THR A 142 -30.79 19.63 -11.06
C THR A 142 -31.34 21.01 -10.70
N GLY A 143 -32.15 21.02 -9.66
CA GLY A 143 -32.63 22.14 -8.87
C GLY A 143 -32.79 21.63 -7.43
N HIS A 144 -33.61 22.27 -6.59
CA HIS A 144 -33.77 21.91 -5.16
C HIS A 144 -32.43 21.61 -4.45
N ASP A 145 -31.65 22.69 -4.24
CA ASP A 145 -30.52 22.80 -3.31
C ASP A 145 -29.35 21.81 -3.44
N LEU A 146 -29.31 20.90 -4.44
CA LEU A 146 -28.31 19.83 -4.46
C LEU A 146 -26.86 20.32 -4.68
N ASP A 147 -26.63 21.31 -5.56
CA ASP A 147 -25.30 21.94 -5.71
C ASP A 147 -24.91 22.74 -4.45
N TYR A 148 -25.86 23.46 -3.86
CA TYR A 148 -25.69 24.07 -2.53
C TYR A 148 -25.35 23.03 -1.44
N HIS A 149 -25.97 21.86 -1.42
CA HIS A 149 -25.69 20.80 -0.43
C HIS A 149 -24.44 19.98 -0.72
N ILE A 150 -23.93 19.92 -1.96
CA ILE A 150 -22.60 19.39 -2.24
C ILE A 150 -21.50 20.24 -1.56
N VAL A 151 -21.69 21.56 -1.58
CA VAL A 151 -20.74 22.54 -1.05
C VAL A 151 -20.90 22.74 0.46
N HIS A 152 -22.13 22.96 0.94
CA HIS A 152 -22.45 23.35 2.33
C HIS A 152 -23.19 22.28 3.15
N GLY A 153 -23.52 21.14 2.55
CA GLY A 153 -24.28 20.04 3.16
C GLY A 153 -23.43 18.82 3.53
N PRO A 154 -24.07 17.73 3.99
CA PRO A 154 -23.39 16.50 4.37
C PRO A 154 -22.92 15.70 3.15
N LEU A 155 -21.93 14.83 3.37
CA LEU A 155 -21.26 14.03 2.35
C LEU A 155 -22.22 13.24 1.43
N ALA A 156 -23.34 12.77 1.98
CA ALA A 156 -24.44 12.11 1.26
C ALA A 156 -24.98 12.89 0.04
N ALA A 157 -24.93 14.24 0.05
CA ALA A 157 -25.35 15.05 -1.10
C ALA A 157 -24.42 14.85 -2.32
N ARG A 158 -23.13 14.59 -2.07
CA ARG A 158 -22.13 14.29 -3.10
C ARG A 158 -22.38 12.88 -3.66
N THR A 159 -22.53 11.91 -2.77
CA THR A 159 -22.85 10.51 -3.12
C THR A 159 -24.09 10.44 -4.01
N LEU A 160 -25.19 11.09 -3.60
CA LEU A 160 -26.45 11.17 -4.34
C LEU A 160 -26.29 11.79 -5.74
N PHE A 161 -25.58 12.93 -5.86
CA PHE A 161 -25.35 13.55 -7.17
C PHE A 161 -24.54 12.65 -8.10
N LEU A 162 -23.50 11.99 -7.56
CA LEU A 162 -22.60 11.15 -8.33
C LEU A 162 -23.27 9.84 -8.75
N GLN A 163 -24.09 9.24 -7.89
CA GLN A 163 -24.96 8.10 -8.22
C GLN A 163 -26.01 8.47 -9.29
N ALA A 164 -26.63 9.64 -9.18
CA ALA A 164 -27.62 10.09 -10.16
C ALA A 164 -27.00 10.46 -11.52
N LEU A 165 -25.77 10.99 -11.54
CA LEU A 165 -24.96 11.20 -12.73
C LEU A 165 -24.57 9.87 -13.38
N GLN A 166 -24.10 8.91 -12.58
CA GLN A 166 -23.72 7.57 -13.02
C GLN A 166 -24.91 6.81 -13.63
N PHE A 167 -26.09 6.87 -13.01
CA PHE A 167 -27.33 6.30 -13.56
C PHE A 167 -27.66 6.82 -14.97
N VAL A 168 -27.46 8.11 -15.23
CA VAL A 168 -27.62 8.70 -16.56
C VAL A 168 -26.52 8.21 -17.52
N LEU A 169 -25.30 7.95 -17.03
CA LEU A 169 -24.17 7.42 -17.79
C LEU A 169 -24.23 5.89 -18.06
N ASP A 170 -25.07 5.14 -17.35
CA ASP A 170 -25.33 3.71 -17.62
C ASP A 170 -26.62 3.45 -18.42
N GLY A 171 -27.60 4.35 -18.36
CA GLY A 171 -28.78 4.32 -19.22
C GLY A 171 -28.43 4.63 -20.68
N LYS A 172 -28.44 3.62 -21.57
CA LYS A 172 -28.01 3.69 -22.99
C LYS A 172 -28.92 4.53 -23.91
N GLY A 173 -29.38 5.70 -23.46
CA GLY A 173 -30.25 6.61 -24.20
C GLY A 173 -30.37 7.98 -23.51
N THR A 174 -31.29 8.82 -23.98
CA THR A 174 -31.49 10.17 -23.43
C THR A 174 -32.32 10.13 -22.13
N GLY A 175 -31.67 9.83 -21.01
CA GLY A 175 -32.27 10.03 -19.68
C GLY A 175 -32.48 11.51 -19.36
N MET A 176 -33.39 11.80 -18.43
CA MET A 176 -33.52 13.10 -17.74
C MET A 176 -33.94 12.86 -16.30
N ILE A 177 -33.18 13.40 -15.34
CA ILE A 177 -33.62 13.57 -13.95
C ILE A 177 -33.81 15.07 -13.70
N GLY A 178 -34.87 15.43 -12.98
CA GLY A 178 -35.20 16.81 -12.63
C GLY A 178 -35.58 16.94 -11.16
N LEU A 179 -34.75 17.63 -10.39
CA LEU A 179 -35.00 18.00 -8.99
C LEU A 179 -35.54 19.45 -8.95
N THR A 180 -36.65 19.76 -8.25
CA THR A 180 -37.40 21.01 -8.53
C THR A 180 -38.19 21.64 -7.36
N ASP A 181 -38.04 22.96 -7.17
CA ASP A 181 -38.92 23.89 -6.43
C ASP A 181 -40.21 24.22 -7.23
N PRO A 182 -41.37 24.60 -6.63
CA PRO A 182 -42.66 24.66 -7.33
C PRO A 182 -43.01 26.08 -7.78
N THR A 183 -42.23 27.08 -7.39
CA THR A 183 -42.48 28.50 -7.65
C THR A 183 -42.06 28.90 -9.07
N SER A 184 -41.30 28.05 -9.76
CA SER A 184 -40.74 28.31 -11.07
C SER A 184 -41.21 27.30 -12.13
N LEU A 185 -42.10 27.74 -13.02
CA LEU A 185 -42.41 27.00 -14.24
C LEU A 185 -41.19 27.01 -15.16
N PHE A 186 -40.61 25.83 -15.42
CA PHE A 186 -39.50 25.62 -16.35
C PHE A 186 -39.92 25.84 -17.82
N SER A 187 -40.23 27.09 -18.17
CA SER A 187 -40.57 27.52 -19.54
C SER A 187 -39.46 27.30 -20.57
N TRP A 188 -38.27 26.91 -20.12
CA TRP A 188 -37.15 26.48 -20.95
C TRP A 188 -37.08 24.95 -21.17
N ILE A 189 -37.81 24.12 -20.41
CA ILE A 189 -37.94 22.68 -20.71
C ILE A 189 -38.90 22.50 -21.90
N PRO A 190 -38.58 21.65 -22.89
CA PRO A 190 -39.51 21.32 -23.96
C PRO A 190 -40.79 20.63 -23.46
N ALA A 191 -41.94 21.27 -23.69
CA ALA A 191 -43.25 20.70 -23.39
C ALA A 191 -43.52 19.34 -24.07
N ALA A 192 -42.75 18.99 -25.12
CA ALA A 192 -42.79 17.69 -25.78
C ALA A 192 -42.27 16.53 -24.92
N TRP A 193 -41.49 16.80 -23.86
CA TRP A 193 -40.99 15.76 -22.93
C TRP A 193 -42.03 15.35 -21.87
N GLY A 194 -43.22 15.96 -21.87
CA GLY A 194 -44.32 15.61 -20.96
C GLY A 194 -44.15 16.08 -19.50
N VAL A 195 -43.04 16.73 -19.16
CA VAL A 195 -42.75 17.26 -17.82
C VAL A 195 -43.69 18.41 -17.47
N GLN A 196 -44.43 18.28 -16.37
CA GLN A 196 -45.31 19.32 -15.81
C GLN A 196 -45.25 19.26 -14.28
N ALA A 197 -45.12 20.42 -13.63
CA ALA A 197 -45.25 20.52 -12.17
C ALA A 197 -46.74 20.48 -11.76
N SER A 198 -47.06 19.76 -10.68
CA SER A 198 -48.42 19.67 -10.12
C SER A 198 -48.39 19.80 -8.60
N GLN A 199 -49.46 20.34 -8.03
CA GLN A 199 -49.56 20.69 -6.60
C GLN A 199 -50.67 19.87 -5.93
N ASP A 200 -50.34 18.80 -5.22
CA ASP A 200 -51.26 18.08 -4.33
C ASP A 200 -50.46 17.39 -3.21
N GLY A 201 -50.95 17.48 -1.97
CA GLY A 201 -50.24 17.03 -0.77
C GLY A 201 -50.35 15.53 -0.52
N GLY A 202 -49.21 14.87 -0.31
CA GLY A 202 -49.08 13.41 -0.34
C GLY A 202 -47.72 12.90 0.18
N GLU A 203 -47.59 11.57 0.32
CA GLU A 203 -46.84 10.96 1.42
C GLU A 203 -46.45 9.46 1.12
N TYR A 204 -45.54 8.63 1.72
CA TYR A 204 -44.62 8.55 2.90
C TYR A 204 -43.21 8.05 2.47
N VAL A 205 -42.18 8.17 3.34
CA VAL A 205 -40.96 7.32 3.32
C VAL A 205 -40.68 6.69 4.69
N THR A 206 -40.83 5.36 4.80
CA THR A 206 -40.42 4.52 5.96
C THR A 206 -39.41 3.43 5.60
N THR A 207 -39.13 3.25 4.31
CA THR A 207 -38.40 2.13 3.72
C THR A 207 -37.85 2.58 2.38
N ILE A 208 -36.61 2.22 2.08
CA ILE A 208 -36.11 2.14 0.69
C ILE A 208 -36.74 0.88 0.08
N THR A 209 -37.16 0.93 -1.19
CA THR A 209 -37.72 -0.24 -1.89
C THR A 209 -36.60 -1.16 -2.38
N GLU A 210 -36.86 -2.47 -2.47
CA GLU A 210 -35.88 -3.43 -3.01
C GLU A 210 -35.43 -3.01 -4.42
N ASP A 211 -36.36 -2.59 -5.28
CA ASP A 211 -36.08 -2.01 -6.61
C ASP A 211 -35.04 -0.87 -6.60
N ALA A 212 -34.93 -0.09 -5.51
CA ALA A 212 -34.00 1.03 -5.40
C ALA A 212 -32.62 0.61 -4.86
N LEU A 213 -32.54 -0.50 -4.13
CA LEU A 213 -31.28 -1.14 -3.73
C LEU A 213 -30.67 -1.93 -4.89
N VAL A 214 -31.50 -2.49 -5.77
CA VAL A 214 -31.12 -3.35 -6.92
C VAL A 214 -30.42 -2.60 -8.07
N TRP A 215 -30.23 -1.27 -7.97
CA TRP A 215 -29.51 -0.45 -8.95
C TRP A 215 -28.34 0.36 -8.36
N ASP A 216 -27.95 0.12 -7.10
CA ASP A 216 -26.85 0.79 -6.36
C ASP A 216 -26.90 2.34 -6.29
N ILE A 217 -28.03 2.94 -6.66
CA ILE A 217 -28.27 4.41 -6.68
C ILE A 217 -28.18 5.03 -5.27
N TYR A 218 -28.18 4.20 -4.20
CA TYR A 218 -28.20 4.64 -2.81
C TYR A 218 -27.25 3.86 -1.88
N ASP A 219 -26.20 3.22 -2.43
CA ASP A 219 -25.16 2.65 -1.57
C ASP A 219 -24.55 3.73 -0.67
N GLY A 220 -24.26 3.36 0.58
CA GLY A 220 -23.91 4.26 1.69
C GLY A 220 -25.08 4.94 2.41
N LEU A 221 -26.32 4.92 1.90
CA LEU A 221 -27.47 5.59 2.56
C LEU A 221 -28.30 4.63 3.43
N VAL A 222 -27.88 4.44 4.70
CA VAL A 222 -28.61 3.60 5.66
C VAL A 222 -29.88 4.30 6.19
N PRO A 223 -31.10 3.76 5.99
CA PRO A 223 -32.33 4.31 6.55
C PRO A 223 -32.51 3.93 8.03
N ASN A 224 -31.57 4.36 8.89
CA ASN A 224 -31.50 3.94 10.29
C ASN A 224 -32.53 4.70 11.17
N SER A 225 -33.43 3.95 11.82
CA SER A 225 -34.41 4.49 12.78
C SER A 225 -33.79 5.02 14.08
N GLU A 226 -32.55 4.63 14.41
CA GLU A 226 -31.97 4.77 15.75
C GLU A 226 -30.95 5.91 15.91
N ASN A 227 -30.48 6.53 14.82
CA ASN A 227 -29.68 7.76 14.89
C ASN A 227 -30.57 9.00 14.63
N PRO A 228 -30.75 9.92 15.60
CA PRO A 228 -31.60 11.11 15.42
C PRO A 228 -30.96 12.21 14.58
N ASP A 229 -29.64 12.20 14.36
CA ASP A 229 -28.88 13.24 13.67
C ASP A 229 -28.68 12.94 12.16
N ILE A 230 -28.55 11.65 11.78
CA ILE A 230 -28.45 11.22 10.38
C ILE A 230 -29.86 11.02 9.81
N ARG A 231 -30.47 12.11 9.33
CA ARG A 231 -31.77 12.11 8.64
C ARG A 231 -31.76 13.14 7.51
N LEU A 232 -32.26 12.76 6.34
CA LEU A 232 -32.60 13.71 5.26
C LEU A 232 -33.53 14.83 5.77
N SER A 233 -34.42 14.51 6.73
CA SER A 233 -35.32 15.45 7.41
C SER A 233 -34.65 16.52 8.29
N ARG A 234 -33.31 16.65 8.28
CA ARG A 234 -32.59 17.79 8.89
C ARG A 234 -32.02 18.78 7.87
N TRP A 235 -32.18 18.51 6.58
CA TRP A 235 -32.43 19.58 5.62
C TRP A 235 -33.83 20.17 5.89
N GLY A 236 -34.25 21.22 5.18
CA GLY A 236 -35.38 22.08 5.53
C GLY A 236 -36.80 21.48 5.50
N THR A 237 -37.07 20.48 6.35
CA THR A 237 -38.34 19.75 6.57
C THR A 237 -38.89 18.87 5.43
N SER A 238 -38.65 17.55 5.54
CA SER A 238 -39.33 16.49 4.77
C SER A 238 -39.73 15.31 5.70
N TYR A 239 -41.02 15.04 5.92
CA TYR A 239 -41.61 13.81 6.53
C TYR A 239 -43.15 13.76 6.38
N HIS A 240 -43.77 12.55 6.45
CA HIS A 240 -44.99 12.20 5.69
C HIS A 240 -45.81 10.98 6.27
N THR A 241 -46.98 10.58 5.73
CA THR A 241 -47.75 9.27 5.78
C THR A 241 -48.78 8.90 4.62
N GLN A 242 -48.36 8.20 3.52
CA GLN A 242 -49.07 7.36 2.49
C GLN A 242 -49.64 7.92 1.11
N PHE A 243 -49.62 7.08 0.04
CA PHE A 243 -49.85 7.40 -1.40
C PHE A 243 -51.28 7.18 -1.98
N SER A 244 -51.67 7.96 -3.02
CA SER A 244 -52.28 7.42 -4.28
C SER A 244 -52.38 8.46 -5.42
N LEU A 245 -51.86 8.18 -6.62
CA LEU A 245 -52.21 8.88 -7.88
C LEU A 245 -52.33 7.91 -9.06
N HIS A 246 -53.25 8.18 -9.99
CA HIS A 246 -53.56 7.33 -11.15
C HIS A 246 -52.82 7.82 -12.42
N ASN A 247 -52.34 6.87 -13.24
CA ASN A 247 -51.97 7.07 -14.65
C ASN A 247 -50.76 7.97 -15.00
N SER A 248 -49.88 8.35 -14.06
CA SER A 248 -48.51 8.80 -14.37
C SER A 248 -47.49 7.74 -13.98
N ARG A 249 -46.34 7.70 -14.67
CA ARG A 249 -45.27 6.69 -14.50
C ARG A 249 -43.91 7.30 -14.18
N PHE A 250 -43.97 8.37 -13.41
CA PHE A 250 -42.82 8.98 -12.78
C PHE A 250 -42.84 8.57 -11.31
N VAL A 251 -41.68 8.24 -10.74
CA VAL A 251 -41.55 8.03 -9.30
C VAL A 251 -41.22 9.38 -8.67
N PRO A 252 -42.07 9.92 -7.77
CA PRO A 252 -41.72 11.11 -7.01
C PRO A 252 -40.59 10.80 -6.03
N PHE A 253 -39.57 11.65 -5.98
CA PHE A 253 -38.43 11.46 -5.07
C PHE A 253 -38.43 12.44 -3.88
N GLU A 254 -39.02 13.63 -4.02
CA GLU A 254 -39.17 14.59 -2.92
C GLU A 254 -40.36 15.54 -3.14
N LEU A 255 -40.90 16.06 -2.04
CA LEU A 255 -42.05 16.97 -1.95
C LEU A 255 -41.77 18.06 -0.89
N GLY A 256 -40.80 18.93 -1.17
CA GLY A 256 -40.46 20.08 -0.32
C GLY A 256 -41.49 21.23 -0.37
N GLY A 257 -41.07 22.36 0.23
CA GLY A 257 -41.79 23.63 0.14
C GLY A 257 -42.87 23.83 1.20
N SER A 258 -42.90 25.06 1.75
CA SER A 258 -43.72 25.45 2.92
C SER A 258 -45.25 25.24 2.86
N ASN A 259 -45.79 24.78 1.72
CA ASN A 259 -47.22 24.46 1.54
C ASN A 259 -47.46 23.12 0.79
N GLY A 260 -46.42 22.27 0.62
CA GLY A 260 -46.52 20.94 -0.02
C GLY A 260 -46.87 20.99 -1.51
N GLN A 261 -45.94 21.46 -2.34
CA GLN A 261 -46.21 21.75 -3.77
C GLN A 261 -45.11 21.29 -4.75
N GLU A 262 -43.95 20.84 -4.27
CA GLU A 262 -42.79 20.42 -5.06
C GLU A 262 -42.92 18.97 -5.51
N ILE A 263 -42.44 18.60 -6.70
CA ILE A 263 -42.38 17.19 -7.10
C ILE A 263 -41.09 16.94 -7.89
N VAL A 264 -40.08 16.37 -7.24
CA VAL A 264 -38.95 15.77 -7.95
C VAL A 264 -39.43 14.57 -8.75
N THR A 265 -38.98 14.43 -10.01
CA THR A 265 -39.45 13.39 -10.93
C THR A 265 -38.29 12.50 -11.41
N VAL A 266 -38.38 11.19 -11.10
CA VAL A 266 -37.51 10.14 -11.66
C VAL A 266 -38.29 9.37 -12.73
N ALA A 267 -37.68 9.22 -13.92
CA ALA A 267 -38.25 8.48 -15.04
C ALA A 267 -37.89 6.98 -14.97
N ASN A 268 -38.91 6.12 -15.03
CA ASN A 268 -38.76 4.67 -15.21
C ASN A 268 -39.26 4.29 -16.61
N PHE A 269 -38.54 3.42 -17.33
CA PHE A 269 -38.87 3.00 -18.68
C PHE A 269 -40.09 2.06 -18.76
N ASN A 270 -40.55 1.48 -17.65
CA ASN A 270 -41.71 0.57 -17.59
C ASN A 270 -42.97 1.14 -18.27
N ILE A 271 -43.20 0.79 -19.54
CA ILE A 271 -43.97 -0.43 -19.84
C ILE A 271 -45.20 -0.66 -18.92
N PRO A 272 -46.26 0.16 -18.88
CA PRO A 272 -47.44 -0.10 -18.03
C PRO A 272 -48.09 -1.42 -18.41
N GLY A 273 -48.13 -2.34 -17.46
CA GLY A 273 -48.62 -3.69 -17.70
C GLY A 273 -47.71 -4.53 -18.60
N LEU A 274 -46.48 -4.08 -18.87
CA LEU A 274 -45.39 -4.93 -19.33
C LEU A 274 -44.63 -5.40 -18.09
N ASP A 275 -44.91 -6.62 -17.64
CA ASP A 275 -44.13 -7.29 -16.62
C ASP A 275 -42.96 -8.02 -17.32
N PHE A 276 -41.73 -7.87 -16.81
CA PHE A 276 -40.52 -8.49 -17.37
C PHE A 276 -39.60 -8.98 -16.26
N GLU A 277 -39.44 -10.30 -16.16
CA GLU A 277 -38.79 -10.96 -15.03
C GLU A 277 -37.79 -12.02 -15.51
N LYS A 278 -36.60 -12.06 -14.90
CA LYS A 278 -35.63 -13.14 -15.06
C LYS A 278 -35.47 -13.92 -13.76
N THR A 279 -35.79 -15.21 -13.83
CA THR A 279 -35.63 -16.18 -12.73
C THR A 279 -34.52 -17.18 -13.06
N VAL A 280 -34.13 -18.00 -12.08
CA VAL A 280 -33.21 -19.13 -12.25
C VAL A 280 -33.88 -20.39 -11.70
N ASN A 281 -33.72 -21.52 -12.41
CA ASN A 281 -34.23 -22.84 -12.01
C ASN A 281 -33.37 -23.45 -10.88
N SER A 282 -33.40 -22.84 -9.70
CA SER A 282 -32.92 -23.45 -8.47
C SER A 282 -34.00 -24.40 -7.91
N ASP A 283 -33.75 -25.72 -7.90
CA ASP A 283 -34.41 -26.59 -6.93
C ASP A 283 -33.96 -26.14 -5.53
N PRO A 284 -34.86 -25.75 -4.62
CA PRO A 284 -34.51 -25.27 -3.28
C PRO A 284 -33.80 -26.32 -2.39
N ASN A 285 -33.56 -27.54 -2.91
CA ASN A 285 -32.84 -28.61 -2.25
C ASN A 285 -31.45 -28.93 -2.88
N THR A 286 -31.04 -28.29 -3.98
CA THR A 286 -29.76 -28.62 -4.66
C THR A 286 -28.83 -27.41 -4.81
N LEU A 287 -27.75 -27.45 -4.02
CA LEU A 287 -26.55 -26.60 -4.05
C LEU A 287 -26.76 -25.10 -3.70
N PRO A 288 -25.99 -24.54 -2.75
CA PRO A 288 -26.02 -23.11 -2.41
C PRO A 288 -25.22 -22.23 -3.37
N CYS A 289 -24.49 -22.83 -4.31
CA CYS A 289 -23.62 -22.19 -5.29
C CYS A 289 -23.45 -23.11 -6.51
N VAL A 290 -22.91 -22.59 -7.61
CA VAL A 290 -22.61 -23.33 -8.83
C VAL A 290 -21.10 -23.49 -8.96
N ASP A 291 -20.63 -24.72 -9.16
CA ASP A 291 -19.21 -25.02 -9.44
C ASP A 291 -18.79 -24.45 -10.81
N VAL A 292 -17.50 -24.17 -10.99
CA VAL A 292 -16.95 -23.87 -12.32
C VAL A 292 -17.11 -25.08 -13.24
N TRP A 293 -17.48 -24.81 -14.49
CA TRP A 293 -17.99 -25.75 -15.48
C TRP A 293 -19.36 -26.37 -15.17
N GLY A 294 -19.99 -25.99 -14.05
CA GLY A 294 -21.40 -26.25 -13.74
C GLY A 294 -22.34 -25.36 -14.55
N GLU A 295 -23.57 -25.84 -14.78
CA GLU A 295 -24.58 -25.16 -15.61
C GLU A 295 -25.74 -24.61 -14.77
N ALA A 296 -26.20 -23.41 -15.11
CA ALA A 296 -27.37 -22.76 -14.53
C ALA A 296 -28.37 -22.36 -15.62
N GLU A 297 -29.65 -22.56 -15.36
CA GLU A 297 -30.73 -22.33 -16.33
C GLU A 297 -31.63 -21.18 -15.88
N PHE A 298 -31.63 -20.10 -16.67
CA PHE A 298 -32.41 -18.90 -16.43
C PHE A 298 -33.70 -18.94 -17.27
N THR A 299 -34.82 -18.49 -16.69
CA THR A 299 -36.08 -18.30 -17.42
C THR A 299 -36.41 -16.82 -17.44
N ILE A 300 -36.49 -16.24 -18.64
CA ILE A 300 -36.85 -14.84 -18.86
C ILE A 300 -38.30 -14.81 -19.34
N SER A 301 -39.19 -14.20 -18.58
CA SER A 301 -40.62 -14.13 -18.85
C SER A 301 -41.05 -12.70 -19.13
N TYR A 302 -41.95 -12.52 -20.11
CA TYR A 302 -42.58 -11.24 -20.41
C TYR A 302 -44.10 -11.40 -20.46
N THR A 303 -44.83 -10.42 -19.93
CA THR A 303 -46.29 -10.32 -20.05
C THR A 303 -46.65 -8.90 -20.40
N TYR A 304 -47.16 -8.65 -21.60
CA TYR A 304 -47.75 -7.36 -21.98
C TYR A 304 -49.27 -7.45 -21.82
N SER A 305 -49.74 -7.22 -20.60
CA SER A 305 -51.13 -7.31 -20.19
C SER A 305 -52.06 -6.33 -20.92
N ASP A 306 -53.29 -6.78 -21.18
CA ASP A 306 -54.35 -5.94 -21.73
C ASP A 306 -54.94 -5.03 -20.64
N ASP A 307 -55.37 -3.82 -21.02
CA ASP A 307 -56.09 -2.90 -20.12
C ASP A 307 -57.49 -2.62 -20.66
N PRO A 308 -58.55 -3.19 -20.06
CA PRO A 308 -59.91 -3.03 -20.55
C PRO A 308 -60.45 -1.58 -20.44
N ASN A 309 -59.67 -0.65 -19.86
CA ASN A 309 -60.02 0.77 -19.72
C ASN A 309 -59.20 1.69 -20.66
N HIS A 310 -58.07 1.22 -21.21
CA HIS A 310 -57.16 2.05 -22.02
C HIS A 310 -56.60 1.28 -23.23
N THR A 311 -56.86 1.77 -24.44
CA THR A 311 -56.34 1.16 -25.67
C THR A 311 -54.82 1.26 -25.76
N ARG A 312 -54.12 0.21 -25.33
CA ARG A 312 -52.67 0.04 -25.51
C ARG A 312 -52.33 -0.15 -27.00
N GLN A 313 -51.20 0.40 -27.44
CA GLN A 313 -50.67 0.16 -28.79
C GLN A 313 -49.88 -1.15 -28.82
N PRO A 314 -49.82 -1.87 -29.96
CA PRO A 314 -48.87 -2.95 -30.14
C PRO A 314 -47.43 -2.41 -30.13
N LEU A 315 -46.50 -3.16 -29.55
CA LEU A 315 -45.07 -2.87 -29.60
C LEU A 315 -44.52 -3.54 -30.88
N THR A 316 -43.99 -2.78 -31.83
CA THR A 316 -43.50 -3.35 -33.10
C THR A 316 -41.98 -3.57 -33.07
N GLU A 317 -41.47 -4.46 -33.93
CA GLU A 317 -40.04 -4.81 -33.98
C GLU A 317 -39.45 -5.18 -32.61
N ALA A 318 -40.26 -5.89 -31.82
CA ALA A 318 -39.94 -6.30 -30.46
C ALA A 318 -39.00 -7.51 -30.44
N ARG A 319 -37.88 -7.39 -29.72
CA ARG A 319 -36.88 -8.44 -29.53
C ARG A 319 -36.42 -8.52 -28.08
N LEU A 320 -36.18 -9.73 -27.59
CA LEU A 320 -35.57 -10.00 -26.29
C LEU A 320 -34.07 -10.22 -26.51
N VAL A 321 -33.22 -9.58 -25.72
CA VAL A 321 -31.75 -9.75 -25.76
C VAL A 321 -31.25 -10.17 -24.38
N ASP A 322 -30.56 -11.31 -24.28
CA ASP A 322 -29.83 -11.73 -23.07
C ASP A 322 -28.33 -11.49 -23.25
N TYR A 323 -27.71 -10.85 -22.26
CA TYR A 323 -26.29 -10.50 -22.28
C TYR A 323 -25.50 -11.53 -21.48
N ILE A 324 -24.60 -12.26 -22.15
CA ILE A 324 -23.82 -13.36 -21.59
C ILE A 324 -22.59 -12.81 -20.85
N PRO A 325 -22.59 -12.76 -19.50
CA PRO A 325 -21.55 -12.08 -18.74
C PRO A 325 -20.19 -12.81 -18.89
N PRO A 326 -19.03 -12.13 -18.71
CA PRO A 326 -17.71 -12.68 -19.09
C PRO A 326 -17.30 -13.96 -18.36
N ASP A 327 -17.79 -14.11 -17.13
CA ASP A 327 -17.68 -15.23 -16.17
C ASP A 327 -18.52 -16.47 -16.53
N ALA A 328 -19.25 -16.42 -17.65
CA ALA A 328 -20.06 -17.53 -18.15
C ALA A 328 -19.91 -17.80 -19.66
N GLU A 329 -20.40 -18.95 -20.09
CA GLU A 329 -20.50 -19.39 -21.49
C GLU A 329 -21.95 -19.75 -21.84
N TYR A 330 -22.36 -19.47 -23.08
CA TYR A 330 -23.66 -19.91 -23.59
C TYR A 330 -23.64 -21.41 -23.91
N VAL A 331 -24.60 -22.18 -23.35
CA VAL A 331 -24.75 -23.62 -23.61
C VAL A 331 -25.88 -23.89 -24.58
N THR A 332 -27.08 -23.36 -24.30
CA THR A 332 -28.29 -23.59 -25.11
C THR A 332 -29.40 -22.61 -24.73
N SER A 333 -30.41 -22.46 -25.60
CA SER A 333 -31.66 -21.76 -25.32
C SER A 333 -32.87 -22.51 -25.88
N SER A 334 -34.03 -22.32 -25.25
CA SER A 334 -35.32 -22.84 -25.72
C SER A 334 -36.43 -21.79 -25.50
N PRO A 335 -37.07 -21.27 -26.58
CA PRO A 335 -36.74 -21.47 -27.99
C PRO A 335 -35.29 -21.09 -28.32
N LEU A 336 -34.74 -21.63 -29.41
CA LEU A 336 -33.39 -21.30 -29.85
C LEU A 336 -33.33 -19.83 -30.29
N GLY A 337 -32.57 -19.01 -29.56
CA GLY A 337 -32.23 -17.64 -29.96
C GLY A 337 -31.01 -17.60 -30.89
N ASP A 338 -30.83 -16.47 -31.57
CA ASP A 338 -29.64 -16.21 -32.37
C ASP A 338 -28.51 -15.75 -31.46
N TYR A 339 -27.36 -16.44 -31.47
CA TYR A 339 -26.24 -16.21 -30.56
C TYR A 339 -25.08 -15.51 -31.27
N ASP A 340 -24.86 -14.24 -30.95
CA ASP A 340 -23.64 -13.54 -31.32
C ASP A 340 -22.54 -13.81 -30.28
N PHE A 341 -21.54 -14.58 -30.71
CA PHE A 341 -20.34 -14.87 -29.92
C PHE A 341 -19.48 -13.63 -29.66
N LEU A 342 -19.45 -12.66 -30.58
CA LEU A 342 -18.61 -11.45 -30.47
C LEU A 342 -19.29 -10.38 -29.60
N GLY A 343 -20.57 -10.09 -29.84
CA GLY A 343 -21.40 -9.23 -29.00
C GLY A 343 -21.75 -9.85 -27.63
N ARG A 344 -21.50 -11.15 -27.45
CA ARG A 344 -21.88 -11.95 -26.26
C ARG A 344 -23.38 -11.83 -25.93
N THR A 345 -24.24 -11.95 -26.94
CA THR A 345 -25.70 -11.81 -26.78
C THR A 345 -26.47 -12.96 -27.40
N VAL A 346 -27.58 -13.34 -26.78
CA VAL A 346 -28.60 -14.20 -27.40
C VAL A 346 -29.85 -13.37 -27.66
N THR A 347 -30.34 -13.37 -28.89
CA THR A 347 -31.48 -12.55 -29.32
C THR A 347 -32.66 -13.42 -29.77
N TRP A 348 -33.87 -13.06 -29.36
CA TRP A 348 -35.11 -13.68 -29.83
C TRP A 348 -36.03 -12.60 -30.43
N GLU A 349 -36.27 -12.67 -31.73
CA GLU A 349 -37.23 -11.82 -32.43
C GLU A 349 -38.67 -12.22 -32.05
N LEU A 350 -39.37 -11.35 -31.33
CA LEU A 350 -40.76 -11.55 -30.89
C LEU A 350 -41.76 -10.92 -31.89
N GLY A 351 -41.31 -9.98 -32.72
CA GLY A 351 -42.09 -9.38 -33.80
C GLY A 351 -43.01 -8.27 -33.29
N THR A 352 -44.32 -8.48 -33.29
CA THR A 352 -45.30 -7.50 -32.78
C THR A 352 -45.97 -8.03 -31.53
N LEU A 353 -45.66 -7.44 -30.38
CA LEU A 353 -46.31 -7.77 -29.11
C LEU A 353 -47.61 -6.98 -28.97
N TYR A 354 -48.73 -7.69 -29.02
CA TYR A 354 -50.05 -7.13 -28.78
C TYR A 354 -50.40 -7.11 -27.28
N PRO A 355 -51.27 -6.20 -26.83
CA PRO A 355 -51.85 -6.27 -25.49
C PRO A 355 -52.55 -7.62 -25.25
N GLY A 356 -52.38 -8.17 -24.05
CA GLY A 356 -52.82 -9.51 -23.67
C GLY A 356 -51.86 -10.64 -24.06
N THR A 357 -50.67 -10.35 -24.60
CA THR A 357 -49.66 -11.38 -24.90
C THR A 357 -48.72 -11.65 -23.73
N SER A 358 -48.26 -12.88 -23.61
CA SER A 358 -47.17 -13.28 -22.73
C SER A 358 -46.35 -14.40 -23.35
N GLY A 359 -45.14 -14.58 -22.85
CA GLY A 359 -44.23 -15.63 -23.28
C GLY A 359 -43.02 -15.73 -22.37
N ASN A 360 -42.21 -16.75 -22.61
CA ASN A 360 -40.91 -16.88 -21.96
C ASN A 360 -39.89 -17.51 -22.91
N VAL A 361 -38.62 -17.28 -22.57
CA VAL A 361 -37.48 -17.98 -23.15
C VAL A 361 -36.65 -18.54 -22.01
N THR A 362 -36.04 -19.69 -22.23
CA THR A 362 -35.06 -20.28 -21.32
C THR A 362 -33.68 -20.22 -21.92
N ILE A 363 -32.68 -19.92 -21.12
CA ILE A 363 -31.28 -19.88 -21.52
C ILE A 363 -30.42 -20.53 -20.44
N ARG A 364 -29.54 -21.43 -20.86
CA ARG A 364 -28.61 -22.12 -19.98
C ARG A 364 -27.20 -21.61 -20.22
N LEU A 365 -26.57 -21.17 -19.14
CA LEU A 365 -25.18 -20.77 -19.10
C LEU A 365 -24.34 -21.79 -18.33
N ARG A 366 -23.05 -21.83 -18.61
CA ARG A 366 -22.04 -22.54 -17.82
C ARG A 366 -21.11 -21.54 -17.16
N VAL A 367 -20.82 -21.69 -15.87
CA VAL A 367 -19.82 -20.87 -15.18
C VAL A 367 -18.42 -21.23 -15.69
N ASN A 368 -17.58 -20.25 -16.02
CA ASN A 368 -16.24 -20.48 -16.57
C ASN A 368 -15.11 -20.03 -15.61
N GLU A 369 -13.87 -20.24 -16.02
CA GLU A 369 -12.66 -19.95 -15.22
C GLU A 369 -12.35 -18.45 -15.02
N ASN A 370 -13.11 -17.55 -15.64
CA ASN A 370 -13.04 -16.11 -15.39
C ASN A 370 -13.84 -15.71 -14.13
N SER A 371 -14.72 -16.58 -13.64
CA SER A 371 -15.56 -16.31 -12.46
C SER A 371 -14.76 -16.17 -11.16
N GLU A 372 -15.18 -15.26 -10.27
CA GLU A 372 -14.54 -15.12 -8.96
C GLU A 372 -14.91 -16.31 -8.04
N PRO A 373 -13.93 -16.96 -7.38
CA PRO A 373 -14.21 -17.92 -6.31
C PRO A 373 -15.04 -17.31 -5.16
N GLY A 374 -16.27 -17.81 -4.97
CA GLY A 374 -17.21 -17.24 -3.98
C GLY A 374 -17.93 -15.97 -4.43
N GLY A 375 -17.72 -15.51 -5.67
CA GLY A 375 -18.42 -14.37 -6.23
C GLY A 375 -19.82 -14.72 -6.77
N VAL A 376 -20.33 -13.87 -7.65
CA VAL A 376 -21.64 -14.06 -8.31
C VAL A 376 -21.53 -13.86 -9.82
N VAL A 377 -22.21 -14.71 -10.59
CA VAL A 377 -22.44 -14.50 -12.03
C VAL A 377 -23.76 -13.77 -12.21
N VAL A 378 -23.73 -12.57 -12.80
CA VAL A 378 -24.92 -11.71 -13.00
C VAL A 378 -25.33 -11.71 -14.47
N ASN A 379 -26.39 -12.45 -14.82
CA ASN A 379 -26.93 -12.44 -16.17
C ASN A 379 -28.06 -11.39 -16.29
N THR A 380 -27.97 -10.50 -17.30
CA THR A 380 -28.93 -9.41 -17.56
C THR A 380 -29.65 -9.61 -18.90
N ALA A 381 -30.97 -9.36 -18.90
CA ALA A 381 -31.82 -9.37 -20.09
C ALA A 381 -32.48 -8.00 -20.33
N GLU A 382 -32.70 -7.66 -21.59
CA GLU A 382 -33.46 -6.49 -22.04
C GLU A 382 -34.60 -6.92 -22.99
N LEU A 383 -35.74 -6.23 -22.90
CA LEU A 383 -36.77 -6.25 -23.94
C LEU A 383 -36.71 -4.92 -24.69
N ILE A 384 -36.55 -5.00 -26.01
CA ILE A 384 -36.34 -3.86 -26.91
C ILE A 384 -37.49 -3.86 -27.94
N ALA A 385 -37.94 -2.69 -28.39
CA ALA A 385 -38.84 -2.53 -29.53
C ALA A 385 -38.54 -1.21 -30.26
N GLU A 386 -38.58 -1.21 -31.59
CA GLU A 386 -38.22 -0.03 -32.41
C GLU A 386 -36.85 0.58 -32.00
N ASP A 387 -35.88 -0.31 -31.70
CA ASP A 387 -34.55 -0.03 -31.12
C ASP A 387 -34.51 0.68 -29.75
N ILE A 388 -35.66 0.86 -29.08
CA ILE A 388 -35.77 1.43 -27.72
C ILE A 388 -35.83 0.31 -26.68
N VAL A 389 -34.99 0.38 -25.63
CA VAL A 389 -35.09 -0.52 -24.47
C VAL A 389 -36.36 -0.18 -23.66
N LEU A 390 -37.26 -1.16 -23.53
CA LEU A 390 -38.57 -1.01 -22.87
C LEU A 390 -38.57 -1.49 -21.42
N ALA A 391 -37.74 -2.49 -21.13
CA ALA A 391 -37.55 -3.07 -19.80
C ALA A 391 -36.18 -3.76 -19.73
N ARG A 392 -35.58 -3.77 -18.53
CA ARG A 392 -34.35 -4.52 -18.19
C ARG A 392 -34.61 -5.31 -16.92
N THR A 393 -34.09 -6.53 -16.86
CA THR A 393 -34.17 -7.41 -15.68
C THR A 393 -32.87 -8.22 -15.57
N HIS A 394 -32.50 -8.67 -14.38
CA HIS A 394 -31.28 -9.47 -14.20
C HIS A 394 -31.50 -10.57 -13.15
N ARG A 395 -30.60 -11.56 -13.14
CA ARG A 395 -30.57 -12.59 -12.10
C ARG A 395 -29.16 -13.09 -11.85
N SER A 396 -28.80 -13.15 -10.57
CA SER A 396 -27.50 -13.60 -10.11
C SER A 396 -27.53 -15.06 -9.64
N ILE A 397 -26.40 -15.75 -9.75
CA ILE A 397 -26.11 -17.04 -9.12
C ILE A 397 -24.78 -16.97 -8.37
N SER A 398 -24.68 -17.59 -7.19
CA SER A 398 -23.43 -17.66 -6.44
C SER A 398 -22.48 -18.70 -7.03
N VAL A 399 -21.19 -18.41 -7.08
CA VAL A 399 -20.13 -19.32 -7.53
C VAL A 399 -19.52 -20.01 -6.31
N CYS A 400 -19.23 -21.31 -6.40
CA CYS A 400 -18.59 -22.03 -5.28
C CYS A 400 -17.13 -21.59 -5.09
N CYS A 401 -16.57 -21.73 -3.89
CA CYS A 401 -15.13 -21.53 -3.68
C CYS A 401 -14.33 -22.53 -4.53
N TRP A 402 -13.46 -22.02 -5.39
CA TRP A 402 -12.59 -22.81 -6.27
C TRP A 402 -11.17 -22.20 -6.34
N GLY A 403 -10.26 -22.83 -7.09
CA GLY A 403 -8.86 -22.38 -7.21
C GLY A 403 -7.93 -22.80 -6.07
N GLY A 404 -8.47 -23.30 -4.96
CA GLY A 404 -7.72 -23.83 -3.82
C GLY A 404 -7.71 -22.90 -2.60
N ASP A 405 -6.88 -23.25 -1.62
CA ASP A 405 -6.75 -22.56 -0.33
C ASP A 405 -5.85 -21.31 -0.38
N VAL A 406 -4.95 -21.28 -1.37
CA VAL A 406 -4.05 -20.14 -1.63
C VAL A 406 -4.73 -19.15 -2.57
N ILE A 407 -4.65 -17.87 -2.22
CA ILE A 407 -5.07 -16.72 -3.02
C ILE A 407 -3.81 -15.99 -3.47
N TYR A 408 -3.63 -15.80 -4.77
CA TYR A 408 -2.45 -15.16 -5.35
C TYR A 408 -2.70 -13.66 -5.63
N VAL A 409 -1.70 -12.82 -5.35
CA VAL A 409 -1.73 -11.36 -5.55
C VAL A 409 -0.44 -10.89 -6.22
N ASP A 410 -0.57 -10.17 -7.34
CA ASP A 410 0.53 -9.64 -8.15
C ASP A 410 0.00 -8.43 -8.93
N ASP A 411 0.51 -7.23 -8.64
CA ASP A 411 0.09 -5.97 -9.26
C ASP A 411 0.44 -5.86 -10.75
N THR A 412 1.21 -6.82 -11.29
CA THR A 412 1.57 -6.93 -12.71
C THR A 412 0.83 -8.05 -13.47
N ALA A 413 -0.03 -8.84 -12.81
CA ALA A 413 -0.75 -9.94 -13.43
C ALA A 413 -1.74 -9.48 -14.51
N THR A 414 -1.83 -10.25 -15.61
CA THR A 414 -2.66 -9.90 -16.79
C THR A 414 -3.73 -10.95 -17.14
N GLY A 415 -3.97 -11.93 -16.26
CA GLY A 415 -4.99 -12.96 -16.42
C GLY A 415 -6.35 -12.54 -15.85
N TYR A 416 -7.10 -13.50 -15.32
CA TYR A 416 -8.52 -13.31 -14.96
C TYR A 416 -8.78 -12.54 -13.64
N ASN A 417 -7.75 -11.98 -12.98
CA ASN A 417 -7.88 -11.16 -11.77
C ASN A 417 -8.77 -11.81 -10.66
N ASN A 418 -8.55 -13.11 -10.39
CA ASN A 418 -9.39 -13.91 -9.48
C ASN A 418 -8.60 -14.71 -8.42
N GLY A 419 -7.28 -14.55 -8.38
CA GLY A 419 -6.39 -15.11 -7.36
C GLY A 419 -6.25 -16.63 -7.40
N THR A 420 -6.50 -17.29 -8.53
CA THR A 420 -6.50 -18.77 -8.65
C THR A 420 -5.14 -19.38 -9.02
N SER A 421 -4.21 -18.56 -9.52
CA SER A 421 -2.81 -18.88 -9.79
C SER A 421 -2.04 -17.56 -9.96
N TRP A 422 -0.71 -17.56 -10.01
CA TRP A 422 0.07 -16.33 -10.32
C TRP A 422 -0.37 -15.64 -11.62
N ALA A 423 -0.63 -16.41 -12.69
CA ALA A 423 -1.08 -15.85 -13.97
C ALA A 423 -2.46 -15.15 -13.88
N ASN A 424 -3.33 -15.65 -12.99
CA ASN A 424 -4.66 -15.09 -12.72
C ASN A 424 -4.73 -14.38 -11.36
N ALA A 425 -3.58 -13.93 -10.83
CA ALA A 425 -3.52 -13.30 -9.51
C ALA A 425 -4.39 -12.04 -9.46
N TYR A 426 -4.84 -11.66 -8.26
CA TYR A 426 -5.47 -10.36 -8.11
C TYR A 426 -4.42 -9.25 -8.28
N THR A 427 -4.73 -8.23 -9.08
CA THR A 427 -3.90 -7.02 -9.21
C THR A 427 -4.12 -6.04 -8.04
N ASP A 428 -5.03 -6.36 -7.14
CA ASP A 428 -5.34 -5.61 -5.92
C ASP A 428 -5.42 -6.56 -4.72
N LEU A 429 -4.79 -6.16 -3.61
CA LEU A 429 -4.79 -6.90 -2.36
C LEU A 429 -6.14 -6.81 -1.62
N GLN A 430 -6.90 -5.73 -1.78
CA GLN A 430 -8.22 -5.60 -1.12
C GLN A 430 -9.22 -6.62 -1.70
N ALA A 431 -9.22 -6.85 -3.01
CA ALA A 431 -9.99 -7.92 -3.66
C ALA A 431 -9.63 -9.33 -3.13
N ALA A 432 -8.34 -9.62 -2.94
CA ALA A 432 -7.89 -10.89 -2.37
C ALA A 432 -8.31 -11.07 -0.90
N ILE A 433 -8.25 -10.00 -0.11
CA ILE A 433 -8.76 -9.94 1.27
C ILE A 433 -10.28 -10.20 1.30
N ALA A 434 -11.05 -9.57 0.40
CA ALA A 434 -12.50 -9.78 0.30
C ALA A 434 -12.86 -11.22 -0.09
N ARG A 435 -12.06 -11.91 -0.92
CA ARG A 435 -12.22 -13.35 -1.18
C ARG A 435 -11.92 -14.21 0.05
N ALA A 436 -10.92 -13.85 0.85
CA ALA A 436 -10.62 -14.53 2.10
C ALA A 436 -11.72 -14.33 3.16
N GLU A 437 -12.33 -13.14 3.23
CA GLU A 437 -13.47 -12.85 4.13
C GLU A 437 -14.73 -13.65 3.76
N LYS A 438 -14.98 -13.88 2.46
CA LYS A 438 -16.01 -14.84 1.97
C LYS A 438 -15.71 -16.30 2.36
N GLY A 439 -14.53 -16.60 2.92
CA GLY A 439 -14.08 -17.94 3.30
C GLY A 439 -13.48 -18.76 2.16
N CYS A 440 -13.21 -18.17 0.99
CA CYS A 440 -12.70 -18.87 -0.20
C CYS A 440 -11.17 -18.91 -0.30
N GLY A 441 -10.50 -19.14 0.84
CA GLY A 441 -9.05 -19.33 0.99
C GLY A 441 -8.56 -18.88 2.36
N THR A 442 -7.58 -19.58 2.95
CA THR A 442 -6.99 -19.20 4.25
C THR A 442 -5.57 -18.63 4.14
N GLN A 443 -4.98 -18.64 2.95
CA GLN A 443 -3.64 -18.13 2.69
C GLN A 443 -3.64 -17.10 1.56
N ILE A 444 -2.98 -15.96 1.75
CA ILE A 444 -2.77 -14.95 0.71
C ILE A 444 -1.26 -14.86 0.41
N TRP A 445 -0.86 -15.14 -0.83
CA TRP A 445 0.52 -15.12 -1.31
C TRP A 445 0.71 -13.91 -2.23
N ILE A 446 1.65 -13.02 -1.88
CA ILE A 446 1.78 -11.70 -2.48
C ILE A 446 3.18 -11.52 -3.11
N ALA A 447 3.21 -11.19 -4.39
CA ALA A 447 4.43 -10.88 -5.12
C ALA A 447 5.17 -9.66 -4.52
N LYS A 448 6.43 -9.46 -4.89
CA LYS A 448 7.12 -8.17 -4.72
C LYS A 448 6.30 -7.04 -5.34
N GLY A 449 6.31 -5.87 -4.71
CA GLY A 449 5.48 -4.75 -5.13
C GLY A 449 5.26 -3.76 -4.00
N THR A 450 4.50 -2.69 -4.25
CA THR A 450 4.06 -1.73 -3.22
C THR A 450 2.55 -1.56 -3.28
N TYR A 451 1.88 -2.18 -2.30
CA TYR A 451 0.43 -2.19 -2.19
C TYR A 451 0.00 -1.10 -1.18
N ASN A 452 -0.97 -0.27 -1.56
CA ASN A 452 -1.56 0.76 -0.70
C ASN A 452 -3.04 0.44 -0.43
N PRO A 453 -3.58 0.63 0.80
CA PRO A 453 -4.95 0.22 1.13
C PRO A 453 -6.08 0.94 0.38
N GLY A 454 -5.80 2.12 -0.17
CA GLY A 454 -6.80 3.03 -0.75
C GLY A 454 -6.38 4.50 -0.58
N ARG A 455 -7.14 5.41 -1.20
CA ARG A 455 -6.87 6.85 -1.15
C ARG A 455 -7.48 7.55 0.06
N ASP A 456 -8.51 6.99 0.71
CA ASP A 456 -8.99 7.51 1.98
C ASP A 456 -7.98 7.21 3.11
N VAL A 457 -7.84 8.17 4.02
CA VAL A 457 -7.01 8.05 5.23
C VAL A 457 -7.60 7.08 6.25
N THR A 458 -8.82 6.55 6.08
CA THR A 458 -9.38 5.50 6.94
C THR A 458 -9.14 4.07 6.44
N ALA A 459 -8.89 3.91 5.12
CA ALA A 459 -8.65 2.63 4.47
C ALA A 459 -7.47 1.87 5.09
N SER A 460 -7.57 0.54 5.15
CA SER A 460 -6.52 -0.34 5.70
C SER A 460 -6.66 -1.76 5.13
N PHE A 461 -5.55 -2.47 4.97
CA PHE A 461 -5.56 -3.91 4.74
C PHE A 461 -6.11 -4.59 6.00
N THR A 462 -7.33 -5.12 5.93
CA THR A 462 -8.03 -5.69 7.09
C THR A 462 -8.01 -7.21 6.97
N ILE A 463 -7.02 -7.84 7.61
CA ILE A 463 -6.75 -9.27 7.45
C ILE A 463 -7.81 -10.08 8.20
N PRO A 464 -8.56 -10.99 7.54
CA PRO A 464 -9.62 -11.73 8.22
C PRO A 464 -9.09 -12.70 9.27
N ALA A 465 -9.96 -13.08 10.23
CA ALA A 465 -9.60 -14.01 11.29
C ALA A 465 -9.17 -15.38 10.75
N GLY A 466 -8.06 -15.92 11.24
CA GLY A 466 -7.47 -17.18 10.79
C GLY A 466 -6.71 -17.13 9.46
N VAL A 467 -6.66 -15.98 8.77
CA VAL A 467 -5.96 -15.85 7.48
C VAL A 467 -4.46 -15.60 7.69
N SER A 468 -3.63 -16.30 6.93
CA SER A 468 -2.18 -16.09 6.88
C SER A 468 -1.77 -15.37 5.60
N VAL A 469 -1.03 -14.27 5.73
CA VAL A 469 -0.61 -13.41 4.63
C VAL A 469 0.91 -13.48 4.49
N TYR A 470 1.39 -13.73 3.27
CA TYR A 470 2.78 -14.06 2.98
C TYR A 470 3.36 -13.21 1.86
N GLY A 471 4.38 -12.41 2.17
CA GLY A 471 5.18 -11.63 1.23
C GLY A 471 6.52 -12.32 0.93
N GLY A 472 7.24 -11.86 -0.09
CA GLY A 472 8.54 -12.42 -0.49
C GLY A 472 8.53 -13.28 -1.76
N PHE A 473 7.50 -13.20 -2.60
CA PHE A 473 7.37 -13.98 -3.83
C PHE A 473 7.80 -13.23 -5.11
N ALA A 474 8.38 -13.95 -6.07
CA ALA A 474 8.71 -13.47 -7.40
C ALA A 474 7.55 -13.54 -8.40
N GLY A 475 6.46 -14.25 -8.06
CA GLY A 475 5.30 -14.47 -8.93
C GLY A 475 5.35 -15.79 -9.72
N THR A 476 6.13 -16.77 -9.26
CA THR A 476 6.33 -18.05 -9.98
C THR A 476 6.38 -19.30 -9.09
N GLU A 477 6.41 -19.11 -7.77
CA GLU A 477 6.62 -20.14 -6.76
C GLU A 477 5.43 -21.08 -6.60
N THR A 478 5.73 -22.34 -6.27
CA THR A 478 4.76 -23.42 -6.05
C THR A 478 4.66 -23.87 -4.59
N GLU A 479 5.62 -23.46 -3.74
CA GLU A 479 5.71 -23.85 -2.33
C GLU A 479 6.16 -22.67 -1.46
N LEU A 480 5.62 -22.56 -0.23
CA LEU A 480 5.78 -21.41 0.67
C LEU A 480 7.24 -21.10 1.07
N ASN A 481 8.11 -22.11 0.99
CA ASN A 481 9.54 -22.07 1.30
C ASN A 481 10.43 -21.68 0.09
N GLN A 482 9.85 -21.47 -1.10
CA GLN A 482 10.58 -21.00 -2.29
C GLN A 482 10.74 -19.47 -2.30
N ARG A 483 10.06 -18.77 -1.39
CA ARG A 483 10.17 -17.31 -1.18
C ARG A 483 11.60 -16.86 -0.89
N ASP A 484 11.93 -15.67 -1.39
CA ASP A 484 13.08 -14.89 -0.96
C ASP A 484 12.60 -13.48 -0.59
N ILE A 485 12.39 -13.26 0.72
CA ILE A 485 11.91 -11.98 1.29
C ILE A 485 12.92 -10.84 1.04
N LYS A 486 14.21 -11.17 0.84
CA LYS A 486 15.30 -10.20 0.62
C LYS A 486 15.40 -9.79 -0.85
N ALA A 487 15.21 -10.74 -1.78
CA ALA A 487 15.25 -10.49 -3.22
C ALA A 487 13.91 -10.01 -3.82
N ASN A 488 12.78 -10.37 -3.19
CA ASN A 488 11.43 -10.03 -3.64
C ASN A 488 10.65 -9.22 -2.57
N PRO A 489 11.07 -7.97 -2.26
CA PRO A 489 10.45 -7.19 -1.19
C PRO A 489 8.98 -6.87 -1.50
N THR A 490 8.08 -7.31 -0.62
CA THR A 490 6.66 -6.94 -0.64
C THR A 490 6.39 -5.84 0.40
N ILE A 491 5.90 -4.69 -0.07
CA ILE A 491 5.69 -3.49 0.75
C ILE A 491 4.19 -3.23 0.91
N LEU A 492 3.73 -3.11 2.16
CA LEU A 492 2.42 -2.56 2.51
C LEU A 492 2.65 -1.11 2.96
N SER A 493 2.10 -0.15 2.22
CA SER A 493 2.40 1.26 2.40
C SER A 493 1.13 2.04 2.71
N GLY A 494 1.13 2.78 3.83
CA GLY A 494 0.07 3.72 4.20
C GLY A 494 0.11 5.03 3.40
N ASP A 495 0.58 5.01 2.15
CA ASP A 495 0.71 6.18 1.28
C ASP A 495 -0.52 6.30 0.38
N THR A 496 -1.26 7.41 0.51
CA THR A 496 -2.47 7.66 -0.29
C THR A 496 -2.15 8.29 -1.66
N GLY A 497 -0.91 8.72 -1.90
CA GLY A 497 -0.51 9.50 -3.07
C GLY A 497 -1.06 10.94 -3.12
N ILE A 498 -1.83 11.36 -2.11
CA ILE A 498 -2.44 12.70 -2.02
C ILE A 498 -1.56 13.58 -1.14
N PHE A 499 -1.22 14.78 -1.62
CA PHE A 499 -0.53 15.80 -0.81
C PHE A 499 -1.54 16.81 -0.25
N ASP A 500 -1.45 17.08 1.05
CA ASP A 500 -2.16 18.16 1.74
C ASP A 500 -1.14 19.14 2.34
N ASN A 501 -1.24 20.42 1.98
CA ASN A 501 -0.27 21.47 2.30
C ASN A 501 1.21 21.06 2.11
N GLY A 502 1.51 20.32 1.03
CA GLY A 502 2.84 19.79 0.72
C GLY A 502 3.29 18.57 1.56
N THR A 503 2.48 18.13 2.53
CA THR A 503 2.70 16.91 3.31
C THR A 503 1.93 15.75 2.70
N LEU A 504 2.54 14.57 2.64
CA LEU A 504 1.89 13.37 2.11
C LEU A 504 0.81 12.88 3.08
N ARG A 505 -0.45 12.78 2.64
CA ARG A 505 -1.54 12.17 3.42
C ARG A 505 -1.30 10.67 3.54
N ARG A 506 -1.60 10.14 4.72
CA ARG A 506 -1.30 8.75 5.11
C ARG A 506 -2.53 8.05 5.64
N ASN A 507 -2.67 6.75 5.33
CA ASN A 507 -3.68 5.91 5.95
C ASN A 507 -3.47 5.86 7.48
N THR A 508 -4.55 5.91 8.24
CA THR A 508 -4.53 5.95 9.72
C THR A 508 -3.90 4.69 10.28
N THR A 509 -4.16 3.56 9.63
CA THR A 509 -3.61 2.24 9.90
C THR A 509 -3.27 1.59 8.57
N VAL A 510 -2.09 0.99 8.44
CA VAL A 510 -1.74 0.26 7.21
C VAL A 510 -2.37 -1.13 7.22
N VAL A 511 -2.16 -1.89 8.31
CA VAL A 511 -2.69 -3.24 8.49
C VAL A 511 -3.50 -3.34 9.79
N LYS A 512 -4.77 -3.74 9.66
CA LYS A 512 -5.64 -4.15 10.76
C LYS A 512 -5.66 -5.68 10.79
N MET A 513 -5.22 -6.30 11.88
CA MET A 513 -5.12 -7.76 11.98
C MET A 513 -6.46 -8.37 12.41
N GLY A 514 -6.64 -9.67 12.12
CA GLY A 514 -7.75 -10.49 12.60
C GLY A 514 -7.31 -11.47 13.69
N HIS A 515 -8.25 -12.03 14.47
CA HIS A 515 -7.92 -13.03 15.49
C HIS A 515 -7.35 -14.31 14.87
N ASN A 516 -6.21 -14.78 15.39
CA ASN A 516 -5.37 -15.85 14.86
C ASN A 516 -4.92 -15.64 13.40
N SER A 517 -4.75 -14.38 12.96
CA SER A 517 -4.12 -14.07 11.68
C SER A 517 -2.60 -13.93 11.78
N LEU A 518 -1.91 -14.15 10.66
CA LEU A 518 -0.46 -14.05 10.54
C LEU A 518 -0.08 -13.08 9.41
N LEU A 519 0.89 -12.20 9.68
CA LEU A 519 1.57 -11.37 8.69
C LEU A 519 3.04 -11.77 8.62
N ASP A 520 3.49 -12.33 7.49
CA ASP A 520 4.85 -12.88 7.35
C ASP A 520 5.59 -12.38 6.09
N GLY A 521 6.73 -11.71 6.28
CA GLY A 521 7.64 -11.30 5.21
C GLY A 521 7.32 -9.97 4.51
N PHE A 522 6.84 -8.95 5.26
CA PHE A 522 6.44 -7.65 4.72
C PHE A 522 7.25 -6.48 5.25
N THR A 523 7.44 -5.44 4.42
CA THR A 523 7.74 -4.09 4.92
C THR A 523 6.45 -3.30 5.08
N VAL A 524 6.05 -2.99 6.31
CA VAL A 524 4.85 -2.19 6.64
C VAL A 524 5.28 -0.78 7.03
N ARG A 525 4.94 0.22 6.21
CA ARG A 525 5.44 1.59 6.39
C ARG A 525 4.43 2.67 6.04
N ASN A 526 4.81 3.92 6.31
CA ASN A 526 4.07 5.13 5.97
C ASN A 526 2.69 5.31 6.63
N GLY A 527 2.31 4.53 7.65
CA GLY A 527 1.09 4.77 8.42
C GLY A 527 1.10 6.12 9.17
N ARG A 528 -0.09 6.63 9.51
CA ARG A 528 -0.26 7.81 10.37
C ARG A 528 -0.21 7.45 11.86
N GLU A 529 -1.04 6.51 12.32
CA GLU A 529 -1.11 6.16 13.75
C GLU A 529 -0.46 4.81 14.05
N TYR A 530 -0.69 3.81 13.20
CA TYR A 530 -0.21 2.45 13.40
C TYR A 530 0.27 1.86 12.06
N GLY A 531 1.43 1.20 12.06
CA GLY A 531 1.80 0.28 10.98
C GLY A 531 0.90 -0.95 11.02
N VAL A 532 0.96 -1.69 12.12
CA VAL A 532 0.12 -2.87 12.41
C VAL A 532 -0.72 -2.62 13.67
N TYR A 533 -2.01 -2.95 13.61
CA TYR A 533 -2.98 -2.72 14.69
C TYR A 533 -3.84 -3.95 15.01
N GLY A 534 -4.14 -4.16 16.30
CA GLY A 534 -5.19 -5.06 16.75
C GLY A 534 -5.84 -4.61 18.07
N SER A 535 -7.15 -4.86 18.21
CA SER A 535 -7.89 -4.69 19.46
C SER A 535 -8.72 -5.94 19.77
N ASP A 536 -8.63 -6.44 21.01
CA ASP A 536 -9.42 -7.55 21.54
C ASP A 536 -9.26 -8.87 20.72
N ILE A 537 -8.08 -9.04 20.11
CA ILE A 537 -7.70 -10.17 19.24
C ILE A 537 -6.28 -10.68 19.57
N ASP A 538 -5.93 -11.84 19.01
CA ASP A 538 -4.57 -12.42 19.12
C ASP A 538 -4.01 -12.53 17.69
N PHE A 539 -2.74 -12.19 17.46
CA PHE A 539 -2.14 -12.27 16.11
C PHE A 539 -0.60 -12.38 16.14
N SER A 540 -0.04 -12.87 15.04
CA SER A 540 1.41 -13.09 14.88
C SER A 540 2.01 -12.24 13.74
N VAL A 541 3.23 -11.74 13.93
CA VAL A 541 4.00 -10.93 12.96
C VAL A 541 5.41 -11.50 12.79
N TYR A 542 5.72 -12.07 11.64
CA TYR A 542 6.98 -12.79 11.39
C TYR A 542 7.80 -12.15 10.26
N ASN A 543 9.12 -12.14 10.37
CA ASN A 543 10.04 -11.70 9.30
C ASN A 543 9.70 -10.32 8.69
N CYS A 544 9.04 -9.44 9.45
CA CYS A 544 8.51 -8.17 8.97
C CYS A 544 9.42 -6.99 9.36
N ARG A 545 9.32 -5.91 8.59
CA ARG A 545 9.94 -4.61 8.85
C ARG A 545 8.84 -3.58 9.04
N VAL A 546 8.62 -3.07 10.25
CA VAL A 546 7.56 -2.08 10.53
C VAL A 546 8.19 -0.73 10.86
N GLU A 547 8.17 0.19 9.90
CA GLU A 547 9.01 1.40 9.96
C GLU A 547 8.40 2.67 9.37
N SER A 548 8.97 3.83 9.73
CA SER A 548 8.59 5.15 9.19
C SER A 548 7.12 5.54 9.37
N ASN A 549 6.40 4.93 10.32
CA ASN A 549 5.03 5.28 10.69
C ASN A 549 5.06 6.53 11.59
N LEU A 550 4.12 7.49 11.44
CA LEU A 550 4.24 8.78 12.14
C LEU A 550 4.05 8.68 13.66
N TYR A 551 3.29 7.70 14.15
CA TYR A 551 3.22 7.32 15.56
C TYR A 551 3.80 5.92 15.78
N ASN A 552 2.99 4.89 16.05
CA ASN A 552 3.52 3.60 16.54
C ASN A 552 3.78 2.61 15.40
N GLY A 553 4.75 1.73 15.58
CA GLY A 553 5.00 0.60 14.67
C GLY A 553 3.88 -0.43 14.79
N VAL A 554 3.86 -1.16 15.91
CA VAL A 554 2.83 -2.16 16.24
C VAL A 554 2.03 -1.68 17.46
N TYR A 555 0.70 -1.76 17.41
CA TYR A 555 -0.20 -1.34 18.49
C TYR A 555 -1.23 -2.40 18.82
N VAL A 556 -1.30 -2.81 20.09
CA VAL A 556 -2.19 -3.87 20.58
C VAL A 556 -2.96 -3.41 21.81
N LEU A 557 -4.29 -3.56 21.75
CA LEU A 557 -5.20 -3.28 22.87
C LEU A 557 -5.96 -4.57 23.26
N ASN A 558 -5.97 -4.94 24.54
CA ASN A 558 -6.66 -6.11 25.11
C ASN A 558 -6.34 -7.48 24.46
N GLY A 559 -5.38 -7.54 23.56
CA GLY A 559 -5.00 -8.73 22.78
C GLY A 559 -3.69 -9.36 23.21
N ASN A 560 -3.31 -10.46 22.57
CA ASN A 560 -1.97 -11.04 22.65
C ASN A 560 -1.19 -10.86 21.34
N LEU A 561 0.13 -10.66 21.46
CA LEU A 561 1.03 -10.48 20.32
C LEU A 561 2.11 -11.57 20.31
N GLU A 562 2.39 -12.11 19.14
CA GLU A 562 3.60 -12.87 18.88
C GLU A 562 4.37 -12.16 17.76
N ILE A 563 5.65 -11.86 17.98
CA ILE A 563 6.50 -11.22 16.98
C ILE A 563 7.88 -11.88 16.97
N VAL A 564 8.29 -12.32 15.77
CA VAL A 564 9.47 -13.18 15.58
C VAL A 564 10.29 -12.69 14.40
N ARG A 565 11.62 -12.63 14.54
CA ARG A 565 12.57 -12.33 13.44
C ARG A 565 12.26 -11.02 12.69
N SER A 566 11.72 -10.02 13.39
CA SER A 566 11.18 -8.80 12.81
C SER A 566 11.93 -7.54 13.27
N VAL A 567 11.96 -6.52 12.41
CA VAL A 567 12.64 -5.23 12.66
C VAL A 567 11.59 -4.13 12.82
N ILE A 568 11.58 -3.43 13.95
CA ILE A 568 10.58 -2.42 14.29
C ILE A 568 11.28 -1.10 14.61
N ASN A 569 11.45 -0.26 13.58
CA ASN A 569 12.40 0.84 13.62
C ASN A 569 11.88 2.16 13.04
N ASN A 570 12.47 3.29 13.45
CA ASN A 570 12.17 4.62 12.91
C ASN A 570 10.68 5.01 12.96
N ASN A 571 9.92 4.53 13.94
CA ASN A 571 8.52 4.93 14.16
C ASN A 571 8.45 6.15 15.09
N GLY A 572 7.54 7.09 14.79
CA GLY A 572 7.53 8.42 15.41
C GLY A 572 7.05 8.50 16.86
N TYR A 573 6.46 7.44 17.42
CA TYR A 573 6.21 7.22 18.86
C TYR A 573 6.88 5.90 19.32
N ASP A 574 6.11 4.89 19.73
CA ASP A 574 6.63 3.63 20.27
C ASP A 574 6.81 2.59 19.15
N GLY A 575 7.87 1.79 19.22
CA GLY A 575 8.08 0.67 18.29
C GLY A 575 6.96 -0.36 18.43
N ILE A 576 6.79 -0.89 19.65
CA ILE A 576 5.69 -1.80 20.02
C ILE A 576 4.95 -1.25 21.24
N TYR A 577 3.66 -0.97 21.10
CA TYR A 577 2.76 -0.60 22.20
C TYR A 577 1.79 -1.75 22.50
N LEU A 578 1.71 -2.16 23.77
CA LEU A 578 0.71 -3.09 24.28
C LEU A 578 -0.01 -2.49 25.49
N SER A 579 -1.34 -2.58 25.50
CA SER A 579 -2.17 -2.21 26.65
C SER A 579 -3.27 -3.23 26.87
N GLY A 580 -3.47 -3.66 28.12
CA GLY A 580 -4.56 -4.58 28.47
C GLY A 580 -4.26 -5.44 29.68
N ASN A 581 -5.27 -5.66 30.52
CA ASN A 581 -5.18 -6.56 31.67
C ASN A 581 -5.13 -8.02 31.18
N SER A 582 -4.04 -8.72 31.45
CA SER A 582 -3.73 -10.09 30.97
C SER A 582 -3.28 -10.20 29.51
N SER A 583 -3.19 -9.09 28.76
CA SER A 583 -2.51 -9.07 27.45
C SER A 583 -1.06 -9.50 27.59
N CYS A 584 -0.61 -10.42 26.74
CA CYS A 584 0.75 -10.93 26.72
C CYS A 584 1.44 -10.64 25.38
N ALA A 585 2.77 -10.51 25.41
CA ALA A 585 3.59 -10.44 24.21
C ALA A 585 4.68 -11.51 24.26
N THR A 586 4.94 -12.18 23.13
CA THR A 586 6.17 -12.94 22.88
C THR A 586 6.95 -12.18 21.81
N ILE A 587 8.16 -11.75 22.15
CA ILE A 587 9.06 -10.97 21.29
C ILE A 587 10.36 -11.76 21.20
N GLU A 588 10.62 -12.38 20.05
CA GLU A 588 11.76 -13.29 19.82
C GLU A 588 12.60 -12.87 18.61
N ASN A 589 13.93 -12.84 18.77
CA ASN A 589 14.86 -12.57 17.67
C ASN A 589 14.53 -11.29 16.88
N CYS A 590 14.07 -10.25 17.57
CA CYS A 590 13.65 -8.99 16.97
C CYS A 590 14.67 -7.87 17.17
N ILE A 591 14.72 -6.92 16.25
CA ILE A 591 15.52 -5.69 16.35
C ILE A 591 14.54 -4.51 16.48
N ILE A 592 14.63 -3.74 17.56
CA ILE A 592 13.66 -2.69 17.89
C ILE A 592 14.41 -1.39 18.19
N SER A 593 14.43 -0.45 17.25
CA SER A 593 15.40 0.64 17.30
C SER A 593 15.04 1.96 16.65
N SER A 594 15.67 3.04 17.13
CA SER A 594 15.50 4.39 16.60
C SER A 594 14.04 4.86 16.55
N ASN A 595 13.16 4.26 17.36
CA ASN A 595 11.79 4.73 17.56
C ASN A 595 11.82 5.93 18.50
N SER A 596 11.06 6.98 18.17
CA SER A 596 11.23 8.28 18.84
C SER A 596 10.88 8.26 20.33
N ARG A 597 10.07 7.30 20.82
CA ARG A 597 9.73 7.16 22.24
C ARG A 597 10.27 5.87 22.84
N ASN A 598 9.44 4.85 23.04
CA ASN A 598 9.89 3.59 23.63
C ASN A 598 10.17 2.57 22.52
N GLY A 599 11.15 1.69 22.73
CA GLY A 599 11.26 0.49 21.90
C GLY A 599 10.03 -0.40 22.11
N ILE A 600 9.78 -0.76 23.38
CA ILE A 600 8.60 -1.51 23.81
C ILE A 600 7.91 -0.78 24.96
N ASN A 601 6.59 -0.59 24.89
CA ASN A 601 5.77 0.04 25.94
C ASN A 601 4.60 -0.88 26.32
N CYS A 602 4.66 -1.49 27.51
CA CYS A 602 3.63 -2.39 28.03
C CYS A 602 2.85 -1.74 29.18
N TRP A 603 1.51 -1.71 29.06
CA TRP A 603 0.61 -1.03 29.99
C TRP A 603 -0.43 -2.02 30.58
N TYR A 604 -0.19 -2.47 31.81
CA TYR A 604 -0.82 -3.63 32.45
C TYR A 604 -0.56 -4.99 31.77
N SER A 605 -0.01 -5.01 30.56
CA SER A 605 0.38 -6.20 29.79
C SER A 605 1.67 -6.86 30.31
N THR A 606 1.90 -8.14 29.96
CA THR A 606 3.10 -8.90 30.35
C THR A 606 3.91 -9.36 29.13
N PRO A 607 5.11 -8.82 28.86
CA PRO A 607 5.96 -9.31 27.78
C PRO A 607 6.92 -10.43 28.23
N THR A 608 7.17 -11.36 27.31
CA THR A 608 8.32 -12.26 27.24
C THR A 608 9.19 -11.78 26.08
N ILE A 609 10.45 -11.45 26.35
CA ILE A 609 11.38 -10.84 25.38
C ILE A 609 12.66 -11.67 25.42
N ILE A 610 13.00 -12.29 24.28
CA ILE A 610 14.12 -13.23 24.18
C ILE A 610 14.95 -13.00 22.91
N ASN A 611 16.26 -13.22 23.03
CA ASN A 611 17.21 -13.25 21.90
C ASN A 611 17.16 -11.98 21.02
N SER A 612 16.74 -10.84 21.58
CA SER A 612 16.37 -9.62 20.84
C SER A 612 17.28 -8.42 21.13
N VAL A 613 17.43 -7.52 20.15
CA VAL A 613 18.25 -6.30 20.23
C VAL A 613 17.34 -5.07 20.31
N ILE A 614 17.50 -4.22 21.33
CA ILE A 614 16.67 -3.04 21.58
C ILE A 614 17.57 -1.83 21.81
N HIS A 615 17.74 -0.97 20.80
CA HIS A 615 18.77 0.08 20.79
C HIS A 615 18.33 1.44 20.23
N HIS A 616 18.99 2.52 20.64
CA HIS A 616 18.77 3.89 20.14
C HIS A 616 17.32 4.42 20.18
N ASN A 617 16.43 3.82 21.00
CA ASN A 617 15.07 4.33 21.17
C ASN A 617 15.05 5.55 22.11
N GLY A 618 14.19 6.53 21.79
CA GLY A 618 14.03 7.77 22.55
C GLY A 618 14.46 9.05 21.85
N VAL A 619 14.40 9.07 20.51
CA VAL A 619 14.88 10.19 19.68
C VAL A 619 14.06 11.50 19.84
N ASP A 620 12.83 11.45 20.37
CA ASP A 620 12.00 12.64 20.69
C ASP A 620 12.34 13.22 22.07
N SER A 621 13.19 14.25 22.07
CA SER A 621 13.58 15.03 23.26
C SER A 621 12.51 16.01 23.80
N SER A 622 11.24 15.90 23.38
CA SER A 622 10.18 16.76 23.92
C SER A 622 9.97 16.56 25.43
N ALA A 623 9.80 17.65 26.18
CA ALA A 623 9.75 17.62 27.66
C ALA A 623 8.50 16.92 28.27
N TYR A 624 7.71 16.23 27.45
CA TYR A 624 6.50 15.49 27.82
C TYR A 624 6.49 14.04 27.29
N SER A 625 7.48 13.62 26.49
CA SER A 625 7.62 12.24 26.05
C SER A 625 8.13 11.36 27.20
N THR A 626 7.68 10.11 27.24
CA THR A 626 8.33 9.04 28.02
C THR A 626 8.99 8.10 27.05
N TYR A 627 10.32 7.99 27.13
CA TYR A 627 11.17 7.24 26.22
C TYR A 627 12.13 6.36 27.01
N TYR A 628 12.23 5.08 26.63
CA TYR A 628 13.02 4.03 27.29
C TYR A 628 13.27 2.91 26.26
N GLY A 629 14.25 2.03 26.48
CA GLY A 629 14.36 0.81 25.67
C GLY A 629 13.10 -0.06 25.83
N ILE A 630 12.79 -0.41 27.08
CA ILE A 630 11.63 -1.22 27.47
C ILE A 630 10.93 -0.59 28.68
N ARG A 631 9.66 -0.20 28.53
CA ARG A 631 8.82 0.37 29.58
C ARG A 631 7.76 -0.63 30.03
N LEU A 632 7.82 -1.02 31.30
CA LEU A 632 6.97 -2.04 31.92
C LEU A 632 6.08 -1.40 33.01
N PHE A 633 4.90 -0.92 32.62
CA PHE A 633 3.98 -0.23 33.53
C PHE A 633 2.96 -1.19 34.14
N GLN A 634 3.12 -1.46 35.44
CA GLN A 634 2.19 -2.24 36.27
C GLN A 634 1.77 -3.60 35.68
N PRO A 635 2.70 -4.49 35.26
CA PRO A 635 2.38 -5.72 34.54
C PRO A 635 1.50 -6.68 35.37
N SER A 636 0.52 -7.29 34.72
CA SER A 636 -0.50 -8.16 35.32
C SER A 636 0.03 -9.54 35.76
N SER A 637 1.07 -10.05 35.10
CA SER A 637 1.82 -11.23 35.51
C SER A 637 3.33 -10.96 35.37
N ARG A 638 4.20 -11.96 35.56
CA ARG A 638 5.65 -11.73 35.71
C ARG A 638 6.37 -11.66 34.35
N PRO A 639 6.95 -10.50 33.95
CA PRO A 639 7.70 -10.43 32.70
C PRO A 639 8.96 -11.31 32.73
N VAL A 640 9.39 -11.72 31.54
CA VAL A 640 10.62 -12.50 31.32
C VAL A 640 11.43 -11.81 30.24
N LEU A 641 12.60 -11.30 30.60
CA LEU A 641 13.56 -10.70 29.69
C LEU A 641 14.84 -11.53 29.80
N ARG A 642 15.26 -12.23 28.75
CA ARG A 642 16.53 -12.97 28.78
C ARG A 642 17.24 -12.97 27.43
N ASN A 643 18.56 -13.13 27.45
CA ASN A 643 19.36 -13.23 26.23
C ASN A 643 19.13 -12.02 25.31
N ASN A 644 18.99 -10.80 25.85
CA ASN A 644 18.74 -9.61 25.03
C ASN A 644 19.94 -8.67 25.07
N THR A 645 20.15 -7.91 24.00
CA THR A 645 21.09 -6.77 23.99
C THR A 645 20.28 -5.47 23.98
N ILE A 646 20.30 -4.75 25.10
CA ILE A 646 19.53 -3.52 25.32
C ILE A 646 20.53 -2.39 25.52
N ALA A 647 20.80 -1.60 24.48
CA ALA A 647 21.95 -0.69 24.47
C ALA A 647 21.66 0.69 23.89
N CYS A 648 22.38 1.71 24.35
CA CYS A 648 22.38 3.05 23.75
C CYS A 648 20.99 3.74 23.63
N ASN A 649 19.98 3.30 24.39
CA ASN A 649 18.69 3.98 24.43
C ASN A 649 18.82 5.33 25.18
N THR A 650 18.06 6.35 24.78
CA THR A 650 18.23 7.74 25.26
C THR A 650 17.94 7.91 26.76
N ASN A 651 17.08 7.05 27.31
CA ASN A 651 16.90 6.85 28.75
C ASN A 651 17.10 5.36 29.08
N ALA A 652 16.75 4.92 30.29
CA ALA A 652 17.02 3.57 30.79
C ALA A 652 16.60 2.47 29.79
N GLY A 653 17.47 1.47 29.63
CA GLY A 653 17.19 0.30 28.80
C GLY A 653 15.96 -0.46 29.30
N ILE A 654 15.76 -0.51 30.63
CA ILE A 654 14.56 -1.09 31.26
C ILE A 654 14.01 -0.14 32.34
N TYR A 655 12.75 0.27 32.21
CA TYR A 655 12.01 1.00 33.24
C TYR A 655 10.79 0.22 33.72
N TYR A 656 10.79 -0.15 35.01
CA TYR A 656 9.70 -0.89 35.66
C TYR A 656 8.95 -0.02 36.67
N VAL A 657 7.61 0.02 36.58
CA VAL A 657 6.75 0.84 37.45
C VAL A 657 5.77 -0.02 38.24
N ASP A 658 5.91 -0.02 39.56
CA ASP A 658 4.97 -0.64 40.50
C ASP A 658 4.39 0.40 41.49
N ASN A 659 3.18 0.88 41.19
CA ASN A 659 2.43 1.80 42.05
C ASN A 659 1.75 1.11 43.25
N TYR A 660 1.88 -0.22 43.40
CA TYR A 660 1.34 -1.02 44.51
C TYR A 660 2.44 -1.41 45.52
N TYR A 661 3.45 -0.56 45.70
CA TYR A 661 4.45 -0.63 46.77
C TYR A 661 5.31 -1.92 46.81
N GLY A 662 5.65 -2.48 45.65
CA GLY A 662 6.50 -3.67 45.55
C GLY A 662 5.75 -5.00 45.68
N THR A 663 4.44 -5.00 45.43
CA THR A 663 3.59 -6.20 45.46
C THR A 663 3.32 -6.81 44.09
N LEU A 664 3.66 -6.12 42.99
CA LEU A 664 3.57 -6.67 41.64
C LEU A 664 4.71 -7.65 41.33
N PRO A 665 4.48 -8.60 40.39
CA PRO A 665 5.48 -9.58 40.00
C PRO A 665 6.61 -8.93 39.19
N LYS A 666 7.76 -8.76 39.83
CA LYS A 666 8.96 -8.15 39.23
C LYS A 666 9.45 -8.90 37.98
N PRO A 667 9.86 -8.19 36.91
CA PRO A 667 10.52 -8.80 35.76
C PRO A 667 11.70 -9.66 36.18
N GLN A 668 11.81 -10.86 35.61
CA GLN A 668 13.08 -11.58 35.60
C GLN A 668 13.91 -11.05 34.44
N VAL A 669 15.07 -10.48 34.74
CA VAL A 669 16.09 -10.13 33.73
C VAL A 669 17.30 -11.04 33.95
N LYS A 670 17.69 -11.82 32.93
CA LYS A 670 18.88 -12.68 32.98
C LYS A 670 19.65 -12.74 31.66
N ASN A 671 20.91 -13.18 31.67
CA ASN A 671 21.69 -13.49 30.46
C ASN A 671 21.71 -12.36 29.42
N SER A 672 21.55 -11.10 29.84
CA SER A 672 21.32 -9.97 28.93
C SER A 672 22.45 -8.96 29.02
N ILE A 673 22.72 -8.23 27.94
CA ILE A 673 23.46 -6.98 28.00
C ILE A 673 22.46 -5.86 28.21
N VAL A 674 22.66 -5.03 29.22
CA VAL A 674 21.97 -3.75 29.40
C VAL A 674 23.05 -2.69 29.67
N TRP A 675 23.54 -2.05 28.60
CA TRP A 675 24.76 -1.24 28.65
C TRP A 675 24.69 0.05 27.81
N HIS A 676 25.35 1.12 28.27
CA HIS A 676 25.38 2.44 27.61
C HIS A 676 24.00 3.12 27.45
N ASN A 677 22.96 2.68 28.17
CA ASN A 677 21.67 3.36 28.12
C ASN A 677 21.66 4.58 29.05
N ALA A 678 20.90 5.62 28.71
CA ALA A 678 20.79 6.85 29.50
C ALA A 678 22.14 7.56 29.77
N GLU A 679 23.01 7.68 28.76
CA GLU A 679 24.29 8.40 28.85
C GLU A 679 24.13 9.80 29.49
N ALA A 680 23.13 10.56 29.04
CA ALA A 680 22.82 11.90 29.56
C ALA A 680 22.37 11.94 31.04
N GLU A 681 21.92 10.81 31.60
CA GLU A 681 21.55 10.66 33.02
C GLU A 681 22.65 9.95 33.85
N GLY A 682 23.81 9.67 33.27
CA GLY A 682 24.92 8.98 33.94
C GLY A 682 24.83 7.46 33.92
N PHE A 683 24.40 6.89 32.79
CA PHE A 683 24.34 5.45 32.52
C PHE A 683 23.38 4.67 33.43
N ALA A 684 22.16 5.21 33.56
CA ALA A 684 21.08 4.62 34.34
C ALA A 684 20.37 3.45 33.61
N ASP A 685 21.11 2.37 33.32
CA ASP A 685 20.66 1.22 32.52
C ASP A 685 19.28 0.65 32.91
N ILE A 686 18.97 0.61 34.21
CA ILE A 686 17.73 0.03 34.74
C ILE A 686 17.15 0.95 35.82
N GLN A 687 15.87 1.27 35.69
CA GLN A 687 15.10 2.06 36.66
C GLN A 687 13.93 1.27 37.25
N GLY A 688 13.70 1.40 38.56
CA GLY A 688 12.61 0.74 39.30
C GLY A 688 12.82 -0.76 39.61
N LEU A 689 13.74 -1.44 38.93
CA LEU A 689 14.06 -2.85 39.12
C LEU A 689 15.48 -3.07 39.64
N ASN A 690 15.64 -3.97 40.62
CA ASN A 690 16.92 -4.36 41.22
C ASN A 690 17.19 -5.88 41.13
N ASP A 691 16.45 -6.61 40.30
CA ASP A 691 16.38 -8.09 40.36
C ASP A 691 16.94 -8.80 39.11
N ILE A 692 18.09 -8.31 38.65
CA ILE A 692 18.83 -8.82 37.49
C ILE A 692 19.93 -9.82 37.91
N VAL A 693 20.15 -10.87 37.12
CA VAL A 693 21.16 -11.92 37.36
C VAL A 693 21.93 -12.23 36.07
N HIS A 694 23.15 -12.77 36.16
CA HIS A 694 23.90 -13.26 34.99
C HIS A 694 23.90 -12.31 33.77
N SER A 695 24.03 -10.99 33.98
CA SER A 695 23.88 -9.98 32.92
C SER A 695 25.03 -8.96 32.88
N CYS A 696 25.37 -8.47 31.69
CA CYS A 696 26.44 -7.51 31.42
C CYS A 696 25.88 -6.09 31.51
N LEU A 697 26.40 -5.27 32.42
CA LEU A 697 25.88 -3.94 32.75
C LEU A 697 26.97 -2.86 32.68
N THR A 698 26.59 -1.59 32.56
CA THR A 698 27.59 -0.49 32.62
C THR A 698 28.19 -0.36 34.03
N ASP A 699 29.49 -0.05 34.13
CA ASP A 699 29.99 0.68 35.30
C ASP A 699 29.93 2.18 34.98
N PRO A 700 29.04 2.98 35.61
CA PRO A 700 28.93 4.41 35.35
C PRO A 700 30.18 5.22 35.75
N ASN A 701 31.16 4.59 36.41
CA ASN A 701 32.45 5.19 36.76
C ASN A 701 33.57 4.83 35.74
N ASP A 702 33.37 3.79 34.93
CA ASP A 702 34.38 3.22 34.01
C ASP A 702 33.70 2.47 32.84
N VAL A 703 32.89 3.21 32.07
CA VAL A 703 31.94 2.70 31.05
C VAL A 703 32.59 1.73 30.05
N TYR A 704 33.81 2.06 29.62
CA TYR A 704 34.58 1.30 28.63
C TYR A 704 35.60 0.33 29.25
N GLY A 705 35.67 0.26 30.59
CA GLY A 705 36.56 -0.63 31.33
C GLY A 705 36.14 -2.09 31.27
N ILE A 706 37.13 -2.99 31.24
CA ILE A 706 36.92 -4.44 31.13
C ILE A 706 37.05 -5.07 32.52
N HIS A 707 35.92 -5.51 33.07
CA HIS A 707 35.81 -6.03 34.45
C HIS A 707 35.19 -7.43 34.46
N PRO A 708 35.95 -8.48 34.09
CA PRO A 708 35.46 -9.84 33.86
C PRO A 708 35.25 -10.62 35.18
N GLN A 709 34.83 -9.95 36.26
CA GLN A 709 34.61 -10.54 37.57
C GLN A 709 33.17 -10.28 38.01
N ALA A 710 32.35 -11.32 37.90
CA ALA A 710 30.93 -11.26 38.19
C ALA A 710 30.64 -11.00 39.68
N ASP A 711 29.53 -10.31 39.95
CA ASP A 711 29.01 -10.09 41.30
C ASP A 711 28.42 -11.38 41.90
N ALA A 712 27.93 -11.30 43.15
CA ALA A 712 27.31 -12.42 43.85
C ALA A 712 25.96 -12.90 43.24
N ARG A 713 25.51 -12.31 42.13
CA ARG A 713 24.33 -12.64 41.33
C ARG A 713 24.69 -13.02 39.88
N GLY A 714 25.99 -13.15 39.56
CA GLY A 714 26.49 -13.45 38.23
C GLY A 714 26.57 -12.24 37.28
N ASN A 715 26.26 -11.02 37.71
CA ASN A 715 26.29 -9.85 36.83
C ASN A 715 27.71 -9.31 36.64
N LEU A 716 28.05 -8.93 35.41
CA LEU A 716 29.27 -8.19 35.08
C LEU A 716 28.98 -6.68 35.06
N ARG A 717 29.98 -5.87 35.41
CA ARG A 717 29.94 -4.39 35.24
C ARG A 717 31.10 -3.95 34.37
N SER A 718 30.96 -4.20 33.08
CA SER A 718 32.04 -4.19 32.10
C SER A 718 31.53 -3.66 30.77
N ASN A 719 32.42 -3.03 30.02
CA ASN A 719 32.30 -2.95 28.56
C ASN A 719 32.01 -4.36 28.00
N PRO A 720 30.93 -4.55 27.20
CA PRO A 720 30.61 -5.82 26.58
C PRO A 720 31.59 -6.25 25.49
N MET A 721 32.39 -5.33 24.95
CA MET A 721 33.24 -5.55 23.79
C MET A 721 32.46 -6.14 22.61
N PHE A 722 31.62 -5.30 21.99
CA PHE A 722 31.07 -5.60 20.68
C PHE A 722 32.19 -5.65 19.63
N ALA A 723 32.01 -6.44 18.58
CA ALA A 723 32.96 -6.63 17.49
C ALA A 723 33.35 -5.29 16.85
N TYR A 724 32.39 -4.36 16.71
CA TYR A 724 32.59 -3.01 16.22
C TYR A 724 32.44 -2.02 17.38
N SER A 725 33.52 -1.28 17.69
CA SER A 725 33.53 -0.35 18.83
C SER A 725 32.77 0.95 18.59
N ASN A 726 32.44 1.27 17.34
CA ASN A 726 31.57 2.39 17.00
C ASN A 726 30.09 1.99 17.07
N LEU A 727 29.48 2.26 18.22
CA LEU A 727 28.08 1.94 18.52
C LEU A 727 27.08 2.58 17.52
N SER A 728 27.45 3.68 16.85
CA SER A 728 26.59 4.34 15.85
C SER A 728 26.43 3.56 14.54
N LEU A 729 27.07 2.39 14.39
CA LEU A 729 26.89 1.48 13.26
C LEU A 729 25.81 0.41 13.54
N ASP A 730 25.13 0.47 14.69
CA ASP A 730 24.04 -0.43 15.09
C ASP A 730 24.40 -1.94 15.12
N ASN A 731 25.69 -2.30 15.03
CA ASN A 731 26.19 -3.66 15.16
C ASN A 731 26.45 -4.02 16.64
N PHE A 732 25.83 -5.11 17.11
CA PHE A 732 25.86 -5.56 18.50
C PHE A 732 26.31 -7.01 18.71
N HIS A 733 26.97 -7.61 17.71
CA HIS A 733 27.67 -8.89 17.87
C HIS A 733 28.91 -8.70 18.77
N LEU A 734 29.35 -9.75 19.45
CA LEU A 734 30.43 -9.72 20.43
C LEU A 734 31.80 -10.00 19.78
N ALA A 735 32.83 -9.36 20.32
CA ALA A 735 34.20 -9.74 20.05
C ALA A 735 34.51 -11.11 20.70
N THR A 736 35.41 -11.87 20.08
CA THR A 736 35.75 -13.24 20.51
C THR A 736 36.47 -13.33 21.86
N ASP A 737 37.04 -12.21 22.32
CA ASP A 737 37.63 -12.02 23.65
C ASP A 737 36.74 -11.23 24.62
N SER A 738 35.45 -11.04 24.28
CA SER A 738 34.46 -10.35 25.10
C SER A 738 34.32 -10.97 26.50
N PRO A 739 34.20 -10.14 27.57
CA PRO A 739 33.93 -10.61 28.91
C PRO A 739 32.50 -11.18 29.09
N CYS A 740 31.58 -10.93 28.14
CA CYS A 740 30.22 -11.47 28.15
C CYS A 740 30.13 -12.87 27.52
N VAL A 741 31.20 -13.35 26.85
CA VAL A 741 31.32 -14.71 26.29
C VAL A 741 31.47 -15.74 27.40
N ASN A 742 30.62 -16.78 27.32
CA ASN A 742 30.49 -17.91 28.24
C ASN A 742 30.31 -17.46 29.70
N ALA A 743 29.55 -16.38 29.90
CA ALA A 743 29.38 -15.72 31.19
C ALA A 743 27.95 -15.78 31.76
N GLY A 744 26.95 -16.24 31.00
CA GLY A 744 25.54 -16.34 31.42
C GLY A 744 25.26 -17.40 32.49
N ASP A 745 23.98 -17.74 32.70
CA ASP A 745 23.58 -18.80 33.63
C ASP A 745 24.01 -20.20 33.13
N PRO A 746 24.92 -20.92 33.81
CA PRO A 746 25.36 -22.26 33.41
C PRO A 746 24.30 -23.35 33.61
N ASN A 747 23.10 -22.98 34.04
CA ASN A 747 21.93 -23.85 34.14
C ASN A 747 20.87 -23.53 33.07
N GLU A 748 21.16 -22.64 32.11
CA GLU A 748 20.24 -22.36 31.00
C GLU A 748 20.02 -23.62 30.14
N THR A 749 18.77 -23.83 29.69
CA THR A 749 18.37 -25.01 28.90
C THR A 749 17.75 -24.63 27.55
N ALA A 750 18.15 -23.49 26.98
CA ALA A 750 17.67 -22.93 25.72
C ALA A 750 18.14 -23.69 24.46
N THR A 751 18.36 -25.02 24.55
CA THR A 751 19.02 -25.85 23.52
C THR A 751 18.21 -26.07 22.24
N THR A 752 17.00 -25.50 22.14
CA THR A 752 16.15 -25.51 20.94
C THR A 752 15.87 -24.12 20.41
N GLU A 753 16.49 -23.10 21.01
CA GLU A 753 16.33 -21.70 20.64
C GLU A 753 17.50 -21.27 19.77
N ALA A 754 17.29 -20.17 19.05
CA ALA A 754 18.30 -19.55 18.21
C ALA A 754 18.54 -18.10 18.64
N ASP A 755 19.79 -17.66 18.54
CA ASP A 755 20.24 -16.26 18.65
C ASP A 755 19.79 -15.40 17.44
N MET A 756 20.22 -14.14 17.43
CA MET A 756 19.87 -13.14 16.41
C MET A 756 20.25 -13.54 14.98
N ASP A 757 21.31 -14.32 14.78
CA ASP A 757 21.78 -14.81 13.47
C ASP A 757 21.16 -16.17 13.07
N LYS A 758 20.39 -16.76 13.99
CA LYS A 758 19.70 -18.06 13.92
C LYS A 758 20.64 -19.26 14.10
N GLN A 759 21.78 -19.05 14.75
CA GLN A 759 22.68 -20.10 15.21
C GLN A 759 22.12 -20.76 16.49
N ALA A 760 22.85 -21.69 17.10
CA ALA A 760 22.36 -22.40 18.28
C ALA A 760 22.67 -21.61 19.56
N ARG A 761 21.63 -21.21 20.30
CA ARG A 761 21.68 -20.33 21.49
C ARG A 761 22.50 -20.85 22.69
N ILE A 762 23.19 -21.98 22.55
CA ILE A 762 24.25 -22.47 23.44
C ILE A 762 25.31 -23.15 22.55
N ALA A 763 26.33 -22.40 22.12
CA ALA A 763 27.47 -22.88 21.35
C ALA A 763 28.64 -23.32 22.27
N GLY A 764 28.81 -22.59 23.38
CA GLY A 764 29.90 -22.79 24.33
C GLY A 764 29.61 -23.78 25.46
N THR A 765 30.16 -23.47 26.64
CA THR A 765 29.95 -24.23 27.89
C THR A 765 28.74 -23.75 28.68
N CYS A 766 28.31 -22.51 28.47
CA CYS A 766 27.03 -21.94 28.85
C CYS A 766 26.72 -20.79 27.89
N VAL A 767 25.46 -20.33 27.92
CA VAL A 767 24.97 -19.22 27.10
C VAL A 767 25.79 -17.93 27.31
N GLU A 768 25.99 -17.17 26.24
CA GLU A 768 26.48 -15.80 26.27
C GLU A 768 25.56 -14.87 27.10
N MET A 769 26.06 -13.70 27.52
CA MET A 769 25.18 -12.58 27.90
C MET A 769 24.92 -11.71 26.67
N GLY A 770 23.66 -11.56 26.24
CA GLY A 770 23.29 -10.78 25.06
C GLY A 770 22.38 -11.54 24.08
N ALA A 771 22.02 -10.89 22.98
CA ALA A 771 21.23 -11.50 21.88
C ALA A 771 22.05 -12.43 20.97
N ASP A 772 23.36 -12.20 20.90
CA ASP A 772 24.39 -12.95 20.16
C ASP A 772 24.94 -14.15 20.97
N GLU A 773 25.52 -15.14 20.28
CA GLU A 773 26.24 -16.32 20.79
C GLU A 773 27.43 -16.64 19.84
N VAL A 774 28.67 -16.56 20.33
CA VAL A 774 29.87 -16.51 19.47
C VAL A 774 30.42 -17.92 19.20
N ASP A 775 30.12 -18.47 18.03
CA ASP A 775 30.61 -19.81 17.61
C ASP A 775 31.88 -19.82 16.75
N CYS A 776 32.41 -18.64 16.38
CA CYS A 776 33.44 -18.49 15.35
C CYS A 776 34.43 -17.34 15.63
N GLU A 777 35.65 -17.41 15.05
CA GLU A 777 36.75 -16.48 15.39
C GLU A 777 36.82 -15.20 14.52
N ASP A 778 36.12 -15.15 13.39
CA ASP A 778 36.29 -14.13 12.32
C ASP A 778 35.10 -13.15 12.27
N VAL A 779 34.94 -12.36 13.35
CA VAL A 779 33.72 -11.56 13.63
C VAL A 779 33.81 -10.07 13.25
N PHE A 780 34.99 -9.57 12.88
CA PHE A 780 35.29 -8.14 12.67
C PHE A 780 36.36 -7.96 11.59
N ASN A 781 36.20 -6.94 10.74
CA ASN A 781 37.23 -6.45 9.83
C ASN A 781 37.37 -4.92 9.92
N PRO A 782 38.59 -4.35 10.03
CA PRO A 782 38.78 -2.90 10.10
C PRO A 782 38.41 -2.14 8.81
N LEU A 783 38.19 -2.84 7.69
CA LEU A 783 37.76 -2.25 6.42
C LEU A 783 36.24 -2.36 6.18
N ASP A 784 35.51 -3.05 7.06
CA ASP A 784 34.05 -3.05 7.08
C ASP A 784 33.56 -1.82 7.86
N TRP A 785 33.49 -0.68 7.15
CA TRP A 785 33.23 0.62 7.76
C TRP A 785 31.75 0.89 8.06
N ASP A 786 30.81 0.14 7.47
CA ASP A 786 29.38 0.24 7.78
C ASP A 786 28.87 -0.87 8.72
N ALA A 787 29.77 -1.80 9.08
CA ALA A 787 29.57 -2.91 10.01
C ALA A 787 28.44 -3.88 9.60
N ASP A 788 28.11 -3.99 8.31
CA ASP A 788 27.16 -5.02 7.86
C ASP A 788 27.74 -6.44 7.91
N GLY A 789 29.05 -6.59 8.10
CA GLY A 789 29.74 -7.88 8.14
C GLY A 789 30.33 -8.29 6.80
N LEU A 790 30.60 -7.35 5.89
CA LEU A 790 31.16 -7.60 4.56
C LEU A 790 32.09 -6.48 4.12
N VAL A 791 33.27 -6.80 3.58
CA VAL A 791 34.09 -5.83 2.83
C VAL A 791 33.70 -5.92 1.35
N ASN A 792 32.91 -4.95 0.87
CA ASN A 792 32.20 -5.04 -0.41
C ASN A 792 32.16 -3.70 -1.20
N LEU A 793 31.30 -3.64 -2.23
CA LEU A 793 31.16 -2.48 -3.13
C LEU A 793 30.73 -1.19 -2.42
N LYS A 794 30.13 -1.25 -1.23
CA LYS A 794 29.91 -0.07 -0.39
C LYS A 794 31.23 0.55 0.06
N GLU A 795 32.12 -0.25 0.64
CA GLU A 795 33.39 0.17 1.24
C GLU A 795 34.31 0.65 0.11
N PHE A 796 34.40 -0.09 -1.00
CA PHE A 796 35.14 0.37 -2.17
C PHE A 796 34.57 1.66 -2.78
N LYS A 797 33.24 1.89 -2.73
CA LYS A 797 32.64 3.15 -3.18
C LYS A 797 32.96 4.31 -2.24
N ALA A 798 33.03 4.07 -0.92
CA ALA A 798 33.44 5.06 0.06
C ALA A 798 34.93 5.43 -0.13
N PHE A 799 35.79 4.41 -0.27
CA PHE A 799 37.21 4.52 -0.56
C PHE A 799 37.50 5.28 -1.88
N SER A 800 36.95 4.81 -3.00
CA SER A 800 37.22 5.41 -4.32
C SER A 800 36.64 6.81 -4.50
N ALA A 801 35.71 7.25 -3.65
CA ALA A 801 35.25 8.64 -3.62
C ALA A 801 36.29 9.63 -3.08
N ALA A 802 37.32 9.16 -2.35
CA ALA A 802 38.45 9.95 -1.86
C ALA A 802 39.75 9.74 -2.65
N TRP A 803 39.71 8.94 -3.73
CA TRP A 803 40.89 8.59 -4.53
C TRP A 803 41.63 9.83 -5.08
N LEU A 804 42.96 9.88 -4.88
CA LEU A 804 43.83 11.02 -5.24
C LEU A 804 43.50 12.33 -4.51
N THR A 805 43.01 12.24 -3.27
CA THR A 805 43.08 13.34 -2.29
C THR A 805 44.53 13.58 -1.86
N TYR A 806 44.84 14.81 -1.44
CA TYR A 806 46.21 15.25 -1.11
C TYR A 806 46.36 15.38 0.42
N ASP A 807 47.55 15.14 0.97
CA ASP A 807 47.89 15.57 2.34
C ASP A 807 47.39 17.02 2.61
N PRO A 808 46.46 17.24 3.56
CA PRO A 808 45.92 18.57 3.84
C PRO A 808 46.96 19.54 4.45
N ASN A 809 48.14 19.04 4.83
CA ASN A 809 49.29 19.82 5.30
C ASN A 809 50.31 20.14 4.18
N HIS A 810 50.10 19.64 2.95
CA HIS A 810 51.12 19.64 1.89
C HIS A 810 51.60 21.07 1.57
N PRO A 811 52.92 21.38 1.67
CA PRO A 811 53.43 22.75 1.75
C PRO A 811 53.28 23.61 0.48
N ASN A 812 52.71 23.06 -0.60
CA ASN A 812 52.43 23.79 -1.84
C ASN A 812 50.95 24.21 -1.98
N LEU A 813 50.09 23.88 -1.01
CA LEU A 813 48.65 24.18 -1.07
C LEU A 813 48.33 25.66 -0.74
N PRO A 814 47.38 26.29 -1.44
CA PRO A 814 47.02 27.70 -1.25
C PRO A 814 46.09 27.91 -0.05
N ASN A 815 46.69 28.10 1.14
CA ASN A 815 46.03 28.60 2.34
C ASN A 815 45.15 29.84 2.00
N PRO A 816 43.83 29.84 2.26
CA PRO A 816 43.17 29.17 3.38
C PRO A 816 42.12 28.10 3.00
N ILE A 817 42.14 27.55 1.78
CA ILE A 817 41.19 26.49 1.38
C ILE A 817 41.92 25.15 1.36
N ASP A 818 41.48 24.24 2.21
CA ASP A 818 41.83 22.82 2.18
C ASP A 818 41.32 22.21 0.86
N PRO A 819 42.19 21.60 0.02
CA PRO A 819 41.76 20.99 -1.25
C PRO A 819 40.73 19.87 -1.04
N ASN A 820 40.80 19.19 0.10
CA ASN A 820 39.97 18.02 0.40
C ASN A 820 38.54 18.39 0.79
N ALA A 821 38.29 19.67 1.15
CA ALA A 821 36.95 20.21 1.39
C ALA A 821 36.03 20.19 0.15
N ILE A 822 36.53 19.73 -1.01
CA ILE A 822 35.79 19.55 -2.27
C ILE A 822 35.90 18.10 -2.81
N LEU A 823 36.64 17.21 -2.13
CA LEU A 823 37.08 15.90 -2.66
C LEU A 823 36.93 14.72 -1.66
N HIS A 824 36.01 14.84 -0.69
CA HIS A 824 35.56 13.72 0.17
C HIS A 824 36.62 12.95 0.99
N TRP A 825 37.83 13.50 1.20
CA TRP A 825 38.85 12.89 2.07
C TRP A 825 38.31 12.55 3.46
N ASN A 826 38.67 11.38 3.94
CA ASN A 826 38.33 10.88 5.26
C ASN A 826 39.48 9.97 5.73
N PRO A 827 40.12 10.22 6.89
CA PRO A 827 41.29 9.46 7.34
C PRO A 827 41.01 7.99 7.74
N ILE A 828 39.82 7.46 7.45
CA ILE A 828 39.53 6.01 7.53
C ILE A 828 39.81 5.29 6.20
N TYR A 829 40.02 6.04 5.11
CA TYR A 829 40.37 5.52 3.78
C TYR A 829 41.89 5.57 3.50
N ASP A 830 42.61 6.35 4.30
CA ASP A 830 44.08 6.36 4.44
C ASP A 830 44.47 5.15 5.30
N LEU A 831 44.95 4.09 4.66
CA LEU A 831 45.22 2.78 5.25
C LEU A 831 46.72 2.56 5.52
N ASP A 832 47.56 3.24 4.75
CA ASP A 832 49.03 3.27 4.87
C ASP A 832 49.49 4.29 5.94
N SER A 833 48.68 5.33 6.20
CA SER A 833 48.92 6.45 7.12
C SER A 833 49.96 7.49 6.65
N ASP A 834 50.07 7.72 5.33
CA ASP A 834 50.91 8.79 4.75
C ASP A 834 50.18 10.12 4.47
N LEU A 835 48.84 10.13 4.63
CA LEU A 835 47.89 11.25 4.46
C LEU A 835 47.37 11.53 3.04
N ASP A 836 47.77 10.75 2.03
CA ASP A 836 47.09 10.69 0.73
C ASP A 836 45.91 9.67 0.78
N VAL A 837 45.26 9.38 -0.36
CA VAL A 837 44.49 8.13 -0.59
C VAL A 837 44.81 7.63 -1.99
N ASP A 838 45.58 6.56 -2.08
CA ASP A 838 46.48 6.23 -3.19
C ASP A 838 46.49 4.72 -3.55
N MET A 839 47.28 4.34 -4.56
CA MET A 839 47.60 2.95 -4.90
C MET A 839 48.13 2.13 -3.72
N ALA A 840 48.85 2.71 -2.77
CA ALA A 840 49.29 2.06 -1.55
C ALA A 840 48.10 1.52 -0.74
N ASP A 841 47.08 2.36 -0.51
CA ASP A 841 45.89 1.98 0.24
C ASP A 841 45.05 0.95 -0.51
N LEU A 842 44.93 1.05 -1.84
CA LEU A 842 44.25 0.04 -2.64
C LEU A 842 44.92 -1.33 -2.52
N MET A 843 46.26 -1.37 -2.41
CA MET A 843 47.01 -2.59 -2.18
C MET A 843 46.87 -3.15 -0.76
N LEU A 844 46.41 -2.35 0.21
CA LEU A 844 46.01 -2.80 1.56
C LEU A 844 44.53 -3.20 1.63
N PHE A 845 43.67 -2.61 0.79
CA PHE A 845 42.23 -2.88 0.72
C PHE A 845 41.90 -4.18 -0.05
N VAL A 846 42.54 -4.41 -1.19
CA VAL A 846 42.27 -5.56 -2.08
C VAL A 846 42.43 -6.95 -1.42
N PRO A 847 43.38 -7.21 -0.50
CA PRO A 847 43.50 -8.50 0.19
C PRO A 847 42.26 -8.92 0.99
N GLU A 848 41.53 -7.97 1.56
CA GLU A 848 40.33 -8.19 2.38
C GLU A 848 39.03 -8.17 1.54
N TRP A 849 39.14 -7.99 0.23
CA TRP A 849 37.99 -7.87 -0.66
C TRP A 849 37.09 -9.12 -0.64
N CYS A 850 35.79 -8.92 -0.42
CA CYS A 850 34.81 -9.99 -0.18
C CYS A 850 35.10 -10.84 1.08
N TRP A 851 35.83 -10.29 2.06
CA TRP A 851 35.71 -10.77 3.44
C TRP A 851 34.25 -10.72 3.89
N SER A 852 33.88 -11.69 4.72
CA SER A 852 32.54 -11.84 5.28
C SER A 852 32.67 -12.31 6.71
N ALA A 853 32.10 -11.56 7.65
CA ALA A 853 32.05 -11.93 9.04
C ALA A 853 31.37 -13.28 9.21
N CYS A 854 31.86 -14.10 10.13
CA CYS A 854 31.42 -15.49 10.26
C CYS A 854 29.96 -15.64 10.72
N TRP A 855 29.38 -14.61 11.37
CA TRP A 855 27.95 -14.52 11.71
C TRP A 855 27.03 -14.30 10.49
N ARG A 856 27.56 -13.99 9.29
CA ARG A 856 26.75 -13.78 8.05
C ARG A 856 26.25 -15.07 7.39
N TYR A 857 25.63 -15.96 8.16
CA TYR A 857 25.00 -17.20 7.69
C TYR A 857 23.84 -16.98 6.70
N ASP A 858 23.35 -15.75 6.51
CA ASP A 858 22.36 -15.40 5.48
C ASP A 858 22.94 -15.41 4.04
N ILE A 859 24.28 -15.37 3.89
CA ILE A 859 24.97 -15.45 2.61
C ILE A 859 25.67 -16.80 2.50
N SER A 860 25.13 -17.69 1.66
CA SER A 860 25.88 -18.89 1.28
C SER A 860 27.05 -18.53 0.36
N ALA A 861 28.17 -19.24 0.50
CA ALA A 861 29.29 -19.17 -0.45
C ALA A 861 28.89 -19.50 -1.90
N MET A 862 27.70 -20.08 -2.11
CA MET A 862 27.13 -20.35 -3.43
C MET A 862 26.34 -19.17 -4.00
N GLN A 863 25.79 -18.27 -3.18
CA GLN A 863 25.26 -16.97 -3.62
C GLN A 863 26.39 -16.03 -4.04
N GLN A 864 27.49 -15.98 -3.26
CA GLN A 864 28.73 -15.28 -3.66
C GLN A 864 29.20 -15.76 -5.05
N ALA A 865 29.29 -17.08 -5.27
CA ALA A 865 29.67 -17.65 -6.57
C ALA A 865 28.60 -17.50 -7.68
N SER A 866 27.32 -17.29 -7.36
CA SER A 866 26.25 -17.06 -8.36
C SER A 866 26.22 -15.59 -8.80
N ALA A 867 26.50 -14.68 -7.86
CA ALA A 867 27.04 -13.35 -8.09
C ALA A 867 28.50 -13.36 -8.59
N MET A 868 28.94 -14.47 -9.20
CA MET A 868 30.08 -14.57 -10.12
C MET A 868 29.77 -15.34 -11.43
N MET A 869 28.50 -15.68 -11.73
CA MET A 869 28.14 -16.39 -12.99
C MET A 869 27.05 -15.77 -13.89
N ALA A 870 26.05 -15.04 -13.37
CA ALA A 870 24.99 -14.41 -14.20
C ALA A 870 25.47 -13.45 -15.32
N GLN A 871 26.35 -12.47 -15.04
CA GLN A 871 26.92 -11.52 -16.02
C GLN A 871 27.81 -12.18 -17.10
N SER A 872 28.17 -13.46 -16.97
CA SER A 872 28.93 -14.16 -18.02
C SER A 872 28.08 -14.74 -19.17
N ASN A 873 26.76 -14.86 -18.97
CA ASN A 873 25.89 -15.59 -19.90
C ASN A 873 25.20 -14.73 -20.97
N THR A 874 25.23 -13.39 -20.89
CA THR A 874 24.58 -12.51 -21.88
C THR A 874 25.38 -12.34 -23.18
N LEU A 875 26.69 -12.61 -23.18
CA LEU A 875 27.58 -12.43 -24.34
C LEU A 875 27.57 -13.59 -25.37
N LEU A 876 26.60 -14.51 -25.30
CA LEU A 876 26.45 -15.62 -26.26
C LEU A 876 25.05 -15.70 -26.92
N SER A 877 24.18 -14.70 -26.75
CA SER A 877 22.81 -14.73 -27.31
C SER A 877 22.35 -13.41 -27.97
N GLU A 878 23.21 -12.76 -28.76
CA GLU A 878 22.72 -11.85 -29.80
C GLU A 878 22.65 -12.56 -31.17
N SER A 879 21.46 -13.05 -31.51
CA SER A 879 21.06 -13.20 -32.91
C SER A 879 19.56 -12.95 -33.08
N LEU A 880 19.23 -11.75 -33.58
CA LEU A 880 17.92 -11.29 -34.06
C LEU A 880 16.81 -10.98 -33.01
N SER A 881 16.63 -9.67 -32.81
CA SER A 881 15.48 -8.86 -33.30
C SER A 881 14.30 -8.50 -32.38
N THR A 882 14.15 -7.17 -32.26
CA THR A 882 12.93 -6.32 -32.36
C THR A 882 11.97 -6.10 -31.19
N GLU A 883 11.71 -4.79 -30.97
CA GLU A 883 10.45 -4.12 -30.59
C GLU A 883 10.04 -3.98 -29.09
N SER A 884 10.49 -2.84 -28.52
CA SER A 884 9.69 -1.79 -27.84
C SER A 884 8.66 -2.11 -26.75
N VAL A 885 8.88 -1.53 -25.56
CA VAL A 885 7.85 -0.90 -24.70
C VAL A 885 8.43 0.41 -24.10
N ASP A 886 7.59 1.42 -23.87
CA ASP A 886 7.96 2.76 -23.38
C ASP A 886 8.36 2.82 -21.89
N ALA A 887 9.01 3.92 -21.49
CA ALA A 887 9.38 4.20 -20.10
C ALA A 887 9.19 5.68 -19.70
N ARG A 888 8.70 5.89 -18.47
CA ARG A 888 8.78 7.11 -17.63
C ARG A 888 8.41 6.68 -16.19
N THR A 889 9.04 7.15 -15.11
CA THR A 889 9.92 8.32 -14.98
C THR A 889 11.08 8.03 -14.00
N MET A 890 12.32 8.25 -14.43
CA MET A 890 13.48 8.42 -13.54
C MET A 890 14.13 9.78 -13.85
N LYS A 891 14.78 10.40 -12.87
CA LYS A 891 15.48 11.68 -13.09
C LYS A 891 16.69 11.47 -14.00
N ALA A 892 16.80 12.27 -15.05
CA ALA A 892 18.02 12.35 -15.84
C ALA A 892 19.12 13.07 -15.05
N GLU A 893 20.34 12.55 -15.09
CA GLU A 893 21.54 13.32 -14.76
C GLU A 893 21.79 14.36 -15.86
N SER A 894 22.29 15.53 -15.49
CA SER A 894 22.58 16.62 -16.42
C SER A 894 23.85 16.32 -17.22
N ALA A 895 23.81 16.51 -18.55
CA ALA A 895 24.91 16.19 -19.47
C ALA A 895 26.29 16.80 -19.13
N GLU A 896 26.33 17.81 -18.25
CA GLU A 896 27.53 18.47 -17.71
C GLU A 896 28.37 17.54 -16.78
N SER A 897 27.77 16.52 -16.14
CA SER A 897 28.54 15.49 -15.41
C SER A 897 29.23 14.53 -16.38
N ILE A 898 28.49 14.03 -17.38
CA ILE A 898 28.98 13.06 -18.38
C ILE A 898 30.25 13.56 -19.10
N GLU A 899 30.34 14.86 -19.39
CA GLU A 899 31.52 15.48 -20.01
C GLU A 899 32.72 15.60 -19.03
N THR A 900 32.45 15.72 -17.73
CA THR A 900 33.44 15.71 -16.65
C THR A 900 34.01 14.30 -16.43
N ASP A 901 33.14 13.28 -16.34
CA ASP A 901 33.52 11.89 -16.09
C ASP A 901 34.35 11.29 -17.24
N ALA A 902 33.97 11.61 -18.49
CA ALA A 902 34.76 11.25 -19.67
C ALA A 902 36.16 11.89 -19.65
N THR A 903 36.28 13.12 -19.15
CA THR A 903 37.56 13.85 -19.05
C THR A 903 38.47 13.24 -17.97
N LEU A 904 37.92 12.87 -16.81
CA LEU A 904 38.64 12.17 -15.74
C LEU A 904 39.10 10.78 -16.19
N THR A 905 38.23 10.03 -16.87
CA THR A 905 38.55 8.73 -17.47
C THR A 905 39.70 8.84 -18.47
N LEU A 906 39.70 9.87 -19.33
CA LEU A 906 40.81 10.16 -20.23
C LEU A 906 42.12 10.44 -19.48
N SER A 907 42.06 11.21 -18.38
CA SER A 907 43.23 11.52 -17.55
C SER A 907 43.88 10.25 -16.98
N LEU A 908 43.06 9.30 -16.49
CA LEU A 908 43.54 8.03 -15.95
C LEU A 908 44.15 7.12 -17.03
N ILE A 909 43.54 7.04 -18.22
CA ILE A 909 44.09 6.31 -19.38
C ILE A 909 45.50 6.82 -19.75
N ASN A 910 45.68 8.16 -19.80
CA ASN A 910 46.98 8.77 -20.13
C ASN A 910 48.05 8.53 -19.05
N GLN A 911 47.66 8.36 -17.78
CA GLN A 911 48.58 8.03 -16.69
C GLN A 911 49.00 6.56 -16.73
N ILE A 912 48.05 5.65 -17.02
CA ILE A 912 48.34 4.22 -17.19
C ILE A 912 49.23 3.98 -18.42
N ASP A 913 49.11 4.75 -19.50
CA ASP A 913 50.08 4.73 -20.62
C ASP A 913 51.52 5.00 -20.14
N GLY A 914 51.72 5.91 -19.19
CA GLY A 914 53.02 6.16 -18.57
C GLY A 914 53.53 5.01 -17.70
N LEU A 915 52.62 4.23 -17.09
CA LEU A 915 52.96 3.06 -16.27
C LEU A 915 53.31 1.84 -17.14
N ILE A 916 52.64 1.63 -18.28
CA ILE A 916 52.99 0.57 -19.26
C ILE A 916 54.45 0.69 -19.72
N ASP A 917 54.95 1.91 -19.91
CA ASP A 917 56.33 2.18 -20.34
C ASP A 917 57.37 2.13 -19.20
N THR A 918 56.96 2.19 -17.92
CA THR A 918 57.87 2.33 -16.77
C THR A 918 57.86 1.16 -15.79
N ASP A 919 56.74 0.48 -15.58
CA ASP A 919 56.62 -0.76 -14.81
C ASP A 919 56.52 -1.97 -15.76
N GLN A 920 57.67 -2.51 -16.12
CA GLN A 920 57.78 -3.68 -17.00
C GLN A 920 57.45 -5.01 -16.32
N GLU A 921 57.23 -5.04 -14.99
CA GLU A 921 56.88 -6.28 -14.28
C GLU A 921 55.35 -6.50 -14.28
N ASN A 922 54.55 -5.42 -14.30
CA ASN A 922 53.08 -5.47 -14.43
C ASN A 922 52.53 -4.91 -15.77
N ALA A 923 53.38 -4.60 -16.77
CA ALA A 923 52.96 -3.94 -18.02
C ALA A 923 51.79 -4.62 -18.78
N GLU A 924 51.63 -5.94 -18.71
CA GLU A 924 50.46 -6.63 -19.30
C GLU A 924 49.15 -6.29 -18.56
N ALA A 925 49.18 -6.16 -17.23
CA ALA A 925 48.04 -5.75 -16.43
C ALA A 925 47.70 -4.26 -16.64
N TRP A 926 48.71 -3.40 -16.75
CA TRP A 926 48.50 -1.99 -17.11
C TRP A 926 47.87 -1.84 -18.52
N GLN A 927 48.26 -2.67 -19.50
CA GLN A 927 47.60 -2.71 -20.81
C GLN A 927 46.14 -3.20 -20.74
N GLU A 928 45.84 -4.21 -19.92
CA GLU A 928 44.47 -4.71 -19.74
C GLU A 928 43.57 -3.68 -19.02
N MET A 929 44.09 -3.00 -17.97
CA MET A 929 43.40 -1.90 -17.29
C MET A 929 43.12 -0.72 -18.22
N LYS A 930 44.10 -0.33 -19.05
CA LYS A 930 43.93 0.72 -20.06
C LYS A 930 42.81 0.38 -21.05
N TYR A 931 42.83 -0.84 -21.60
CA TYR A 931 41.84 -1.29 -22.58
C TYR A 931 40.41 -1.25 -22.02
N LEU A 932 40.21 -1.62 -20.75
CA LEU A 932 38.92 -1.57 -20.08
C LEU A 932 38.39 -0.14 -19.91
N LEU A 933 39.25 0.81 -19.56
CA LEU A 933 38.90 2.24 -19.49
C LEU A 933 38.58 2.82 -20.88
N GLU A 934 39.32 2.42 -21.93
CA GLU A 934 39.03 2.78 -23.31
C GLU A 934 37.66 2.24 -23.78
N GLN A 935 37.23 1.05 -23.33
CA GLN A 935 35.88 0.53 -23.64
C GLN A 935 34.78 1.28 -22.86
N ASN A 936 35.00 1.62 -21.58
CA ASN A 936 34.04 2.41 -20.81
C ASN A 936 33.81 3.79 -21.44
N LEU A 937 34.86 4.47 -21.89
CA LEU A 937 34.75 5.74 -22.62
C LEU A 937 33.85 5.62 -23.87
N LEU A 938 33.95 4.49 -24.59
CA LEU A 938 33.15 4.20 -25.78
C LEU A 938 31.67 3.94 -25.44
N GLU A 939 31.35 3.30 -24.32
CA GLU A 939 29.97 3.16 -23.82
C GLU A 939 29.39 4.48 -23.33
N THR A 940 30.18 5.31 -22.64
CA THR A 940 29.78 6.67 -22.25
C THR A 940 29.45 7.52 -23.47
N GLU A 941 30.23 7.42 -24.56
CA GLU A 941 29.92 8.14 -25.81
C GLU A 941 28.66 7.59 -26.52
N LYS A 942 28.43 6.27 -26.54
CA LYS A 942 27.17 5.70 -27.04
C LYS A 942 25.97 6.17 -26.21
N THR A 943 26.13 6.27 -24.89
CA THR A 943 25.10 6.74 -23.98
C THR A 943 24.78 8.20 -24.23
N ARG A 944 25.81 9.05 -24.37
CA ARG A 944 25.68 10.46 -24.77
C ARG A 944 24.94 10.64 -26.11
N ILE A 945 25.14 9.74 -27.07
CA ILE A 945 24.39 9.74 -28.35
C ILE A 945 22.91 9.39 -28.11
N LYS A 946 22.61 8.31 -27.37
CA LYS A 946 21.22 7.94 -27.04
C LYS A 946 20.49 9.08 -26.30
N THR A 947 21.12 9.70 -25.30
CA THR A 947 20.56 10.84 -24.55
C THR A 947 20.38 12.11 -25.40
N ALA A 948 20.93 12.15 -26.62
CA ALA A 948 20.71 13.23 -27.60
C ALA A 948 19.73 12.85 -28.73
N GLU A 949 19.23 11.60 -28.76
CA GLU A 949 18.16 11.12 -29.65
C GLU A 949 16.82 10.92 -28.91
N PHE A 950 16.80 11.08 -27.57
CA PHE A 950 15.64 11.15 -26.68
C PHE A 950 15.14 12.59 -26.46
#